data_AF-A0AA35M7X5-F1
#
_entry.id   AF-A0AA35M7X5-F1
#
_cell.length_a   1.000
_cell.length_b   1.000
_cell.length_c   1.000
_cell.angle_alpha   90.00
_cell.angle_beta   90.00
_cell.angle_gamma   90.00
#
_symmetry.space_group_name_H-M   'P 1'
#
loop_
_entity.id
_entity.type
_entity.pdbx_description
1 polymer ?
#
loop_
_entity_poly.entity_id
_entity_poly.type
_entity_poly.pdbx_seq_one_letter_code
_entity_poly.pdbx_strand_id
1 'polypeptide(L)'
;DCPFAARSARILPLSLDPISTDVFSLPLEEALWLPSEPGETDLGVVFTRDPKTAFPNTSWGSQQGEVKSPEGPPEPHDRKLERWSLVFSCIAMFETRNINLDPRSLERVMAISTGNSLYVAMPRISDAFDCPDPSEVKHVVGNIGRPGISLMIPSVVPMVRKVDEFRWVMINHTDFDGYLGDSFQHTSLHLSFTRYELPVLSQHGYQGAEASFIETIVSIFDRKEWVADLDVLFALSHSILERVGAHDITCTHTCRLKQPTSCLTSIDSWHEFLDPPENHCVIRSTRNWIGRLSTAALSVQQGAKTVILKDADQVCWECLLQRYQMDSPIDNLPPYLLSEPILIILASKMPVTQILLLRHGDRQPWSLNPATGEYSSREPFPTGLPADPPLAPGGVSQSEETAKHLSSYLKEHADQGRLRIYSSLFYRCLETLRPSVLALRDAVSGSSLGLDKLQVRGETGVGEWFGRAWFVQPRPGDAAQLRKFFPWVDEKYEPKLTPAGKGEKIHELHDRVAKALALVIEDVDNEFAAAGKGDQDVTLLFCSHAAAIIASGRALTGNVPADYDEIDFGCFTSGISKYVRKKVPAAGEAYFSDDWRNSEGVAGGWDCKLNSDTSHLSGGPQNGWHFQGDQAFDSYEAASKMGVTELSGSRAP
;
A
#
# COMPACT_ATOMS: atom_id res chain seq x y z
N ASP A 1 1.38 -5.61 -49.68
CA ASP A 1 2.66 -5.71 -48.98
C ASP A 1 2.47 -5.67 -47.47
N CYS A 2 3.05 -6.67 -46.80
CA CYS A 2 3.05 -7.08 -45.38
C CYS A 2 2.95 -6.01 -44.26
N PRO A 3 2.74 -6.41 -42.98
CA PRO A 3 1.89 -7.48 -42.43
C PRO A 3 1.17 -7.10 -41.10
N PHE A 4 0.24 -7.96 -40.65
CA PHE A 4 -0.38 -7.93 -39.31
C PHE A 4 0.64 -8.20 -38.19
N ALA A 5 0.79 -7.28 -37.25
CA ALA A 5 1.53 -7.48 -36.00
C ALA A 5 0.56 -7.79 -34.85
N ALA A 6 0.80 -8.91 -34.15
CA ALA A 6 0.14 -9.23 -32.88
C ALA A 6 0.57 -8.20 -31.82
N ARG A 7 -0.39 -7.54 -31.18
CA ARG A 7 -0.14 -6.62 -30.07
C ARG A 7 -0.10 -7.43 -28.76
N SER A 8 1.07 -7.52 -28.14
CA SER A 8 1.25 -8.03 -26.78
C SER A 8 1.10 -6.89 -25.78
N ALA A 9 0.45 -7.16 -24.63
CA ALA A 9 0.26 -6.17 -23.58
C ALA A 9 1.23 -6.43 -22.40
N ARG A 10 1.86 -5.36 -21.89
CA ARG A 10 2.90 -5.39 -20.86
C ARG A 10 2.39 -4.67 -19.60
N ILE A 11 2.59 -5.24 -18.42
CA ILE A 11 2.52 -4.49 -17.16
C ILE A 11 3.97 -4.31 -16.72
N LEU A 12 4.42 -3.08 -16.45
CA LEU A 12 5.76 -2.81 -15.92
C LEU A 12 5.64 -2.19 -14.53
N PRO A 13 6.55 -2.50 -13.59
CA PRO A 13 6.76 -1.67 -12.43
C PRO A 13 7.55 -0.43 -12.89
N LEU A 14 6.91 0.74 -12.89
CA LEU A 14 7.62 2.02 -12.97
C LEU A 14 8.09 2.35 -11.55
N SER A 15 9.40 2.48 -11.35
CA SER A 15 9.94 2.91 -10.06
C SER A 15 9.63 4.39 -9.82
N LEU A 16 8.77 4.68 -8.85
CA LEU A 16 8.97 5.54 -7.67
C LEU A 16 7.58 5.90 -7.07
N ASP A 17 7.26 5.30 -5.91
CA ASP A 17 6.10 5.50 -5.00
C ASP A 17 4.71 4.94 -5.45
N PRO A 18 3.80 4.65 -4.48
CA PRO A 18 3.55 3.35 -3.86
C PRO A 18 2.43 2.52 -4.54
N ILE A 19 2.51 1.21 -4.31
CA ILE A 19 1.65 0.16 -4.89
C ILE A 19 0.25 0.23 -4.28
N SER A 20 -0.60 1.08 -4.86
CA SER A 20 -2.06 0.99 -4.77
C SER A 20 -2.62 0.27 -6.01
N THR A 21 -3.90 -0.08 -5.97
CA THR A 21 -4.74 -0.83 -6.91
C THR A 21 -4.78 -0.37 -8.40
N ASP A 22 -3.73 0.29 -8.90
CA ASP A 22 -3.71 1.13 -10.10
C ASP A 22 -3.43 0.42 -11.42
N VAL A 23 -3.27 -0.89 -11.41
CA VAL A 23 -3.16 -1.70 -12.65
C VAL A 23 -4.44 -1.59 -13.51
N PHE A 24 -5.54 -1.14 -12.92
CA PHE A 24 -6.88 -1.17 -13.49
C PHE A 24 -7.65 0.16 -13.35
N SER A 25 -7.01 1.25 -12.92
CA SER A 25 -7.67 2.56 -12.67
C SER A 25 -7.33 3.65 -13.69
N LEU A 26 -6.32 3.44 -14.55
CA LEU A 26 -5.98 4.39 -15.62
C LEU A 26 -6.82 4.14 -16.89
N PRO A 27 -7.25 5.19 -17.60
CA PRO A 27 -7.73 5.08 -18.98
C PRO A 27 -6.66 4.39 -19.86
N LEU A 28 -7.07 3.51 -20.78
CA LEU A 28 -6.16 2.74 -21.67
C LEU A 28 -5.13 3.62 -22.42
N GLU A 29 -5.44 4.90 -22.59
CA GLU A 29 -4.67 5.95 -23.24
C GLU A 29 -3.55 6.58 -22.39
N GLU A 30 -3.58 6.43 -21.06
CA GLU A 30 -2.55 6.95 -20.13
C GLU A 30 -1.53 5.88 -19.70
N ALA A 31 -1.78 4.61 -20.04
CA ALA A 31 -0.76 3.57 -19.94
C ALA A 31 0.32 3.83 -21.01
N LEU A 32 1.59 3.95 -20.60
CA LEU A 32 2.70 4.28 -21.48
C LEU A 32 3.09 3.05 -22.34
N TRP A 33 2.39 2.87 -23.46
CA TRP A 33 2.63 1.83 -24.46
C TRP A 33 3.74 2.26 -25.43
N LEU A 34 5.01 2.00 -25.10
CA LEU A 34 6.08 2.19 -26.08
C LEU A 34 6.17 0.98 -27.03
N PRO A 35 6.21 1.19 -28.36
CA PRO A 35 6.46 0.12 -29.31
C PRO A 35 7.89 -0.42 -29.11
N SER A 36 8.05 -1.73 -28.90
CA SER A 36 9.33 -2.38 -29.13
C SER A 36 9.41 -2.76 -30.61
N GLU A 37 10.26 -2.07 -31.37
CA GLU A 37 10.62 -2.54 -32.70
C GLU A 37 11.34 -3.90 -32.62
N PRO A 38 11.13 -4.81 -33.58
CA PRO A 38 11.88 -6.04 -33.68
C PRO A 38 13.31 -5.72 -34.16
N GLY A 39 14.25 -5.61 -33.23
CA GLY A 39 15.67 -5.57 -33.53
C GLY A 39 16.19 -6.97 -33.83
N GLU A 40 16.66 -7.18 -35.05
CA GLU A 40 17.51 -8.30 -35.47
C GLU A 40 18.69 -8.48 -34.50
N THR A 41 18.81 -9.66 -33.90
CA THR A 41 20.12 -10.26 -33.68
C THR A 41 20.03 -11.73 -34.08
N ASP A 42 20.59 -12.00 -35.25
CA ASP A 42 21.20 -13.29 -35.60
C ASP A 42 21.93 -13.88 -34.38
N LEU A 43 21.50 -15.05 -33.94
CA LEU A 43 22.33 -16.19 -33.56
C LEU A 43 21.40 -17.40 -33.46
N GLY A 44 21.58 -18.35 -34.38
CA GLY A 44 20.63 -19.42 -34.65
C GLY A 44 20.34 -20.32 -33.44
N VAL A 45 19.06 -20.38 -33.07
CA VAL A 45 18.48 -21.53 -32.37
C VAL A 45 17.22 -21.92 -33.13
N VAL A 46 17.33 -23.02 -33.88
CA VAL A 46 16.21 -23.61 -34.63
C VAL A 46 15.28 -24.27 -33.61
N PHE A 47 14.12 -23.69 -33.33
CA PHE A 47 13.05 -24.38 -32.60
C PHE A 47 12.37 -25.39 -33.54
N THR A 48 12.85 -26.63 -33.57
CA THR A 48 12.12 -27.72 -34.22
C THR A 48 10.97 -28.18 -33.31
N ARG A 49 9.73 -27.86 -33.70
CA ARG A 49 8.57 -28.67 -33.32
C ARG A 49 8.73 -30.04 -33.98
N ASP A 50 9.12 -31.06 -33.22
CA ASP A 50 8.99 -32.45 -33.69
C ASP A 50 7.56 -32.94 -33.40
N PRO A 51 6.70 -33.18 -34.41
CA PRO A 51 5.30 -33.55 -34.21
C PRO A 51 5.07 -35.02 -33.82
N LYS A 52 6.10 -35.80 -33.44
CA LYS A 52 5.99 -37.26 -33.37
C LYS A 52 6.25 -37.95 -32.03
N THR A 53 6.36 -37.24 -30.91
CA THR A 53 6.57 -37.87 -29.59
C THR A 53 5.53 -37.45 -28.55
N ALA A 54 4.26 -37.75 -28.81
CA ALA A 54 3.22 -37.68 -27.77
C ALA A 54 2.07 -38.66 -28.03
N PHE A 55 2.37 -39.96 -28.01
CA PHE A 55 1.35 -40.99 -27.76
C PHE A 55 1.97 -42.10 -26.91
N PRO A 56 1.61 -42.23 -25.63
CA PRO A 56 1.73 -43.50 -24.92
C PRO A 56 0.69 -44.46 -25.51
N ASN A 57 1.18 -45.58 -26.05
CA ASN A 57 0.37 -46.71 -26.47
C ASN A 57 -0.47 -47.26 -25.30
N THR A 58 -1.80 -47.21 -25.43
CA THR A 58 -2.67 -48.23 -24.84
C THR A 58 -3.56 -48.79 -25.94
N SER A 59 -3.25 -50.02 -26.33
CA SER A 59 -4.00 -50.84 -27.29
C SER A 59 -5.38 -51.19 -26.74
N TRP A 60 -6.44 -50.84 -27.48
CA TRP A 60 -7.75 -51.48 -27.34
C TRP A 60 -8.20 -51.99 -28.70
N GLY A 61 -8.50 -53.28 -28.73
CA GLY A 61 -8.82 -54.05 -29.92
C GLY A 61 -10.12 -53.64 -30.59
N SER A 62 -10.15 -53.93 -31.87
CA SER A 62 -11.29 -53.85 -32.78
C SER A 62 -12.55 -54.56 -32.25
N GLN A 63 -13.61 -53.80 -32.01
CA GLN A 63 -14.98 -54.27 -32.22
C GLN A 63 -15.77 -53.19 -32.94
N GLN A 64 -16.21 -53.52 -34.16
CA GLN A 64 -17.22 -52.78 -34.90
C GLN A 64 -18.55 -52.91 -34.15
N GLY A 65 -19.06 -51.79 -33.66
CA GLY A 65 -20.41 -51.66 -33.10
C GLY A 65 -20.94 -50.26 -33.39
N GLU A 66 -22.08 -50.20 -34.04
CA GLU A 66 -22.78 -48.97 -34.44
C GLU A 66 -22.94 -47.99 -33.26
N VAL A 67 -22.48 -46.75 -33.44
CA VAL A 67 -22.72 -45.66 -32.49
C VAL A 67 -24.16 -45.18 -32.65
N LYS A 68 -25.04 -45.61 -31.73
CA LYS A 68 -26.31 -44.93 -31.47
C LYS A 68 -26.03 -43.64 -30.71
N SER A 69 -26.65 -42.55 -31.17
CA SER A 69 -26.71 -41.25 -30.49
C SER A 69 -27.21 -41.43 -29.05
N PRO A 70 -26.58 -40.82 -28.03
CA PRO A 70 -27.17 -40.78 -26.70
C PRO A 70 -28.27 -39.71 -26.68
N GLU A 71 -29.52 -40.16 -26.77
CA GLU A 71 -30.69 -39.38 -26.36
C GLU A 71 -30.79 -39.41 -24.82
N GLY A 72 -30.72 -38.24 -24.19
CA GLY A 72 -31.03 -38.04 -22.77
C GLY A 72 -30.35 -36.78 -22.20
N PRO A 73 -31.09 -35.83 -21.58
CA PRO A 73 -30.46 -34.71 -20.89
C PRO A 73 -29.69 -35.22 -19.66
N PRO A 74 -28.54 -34.63 -19.31
CA PRO A 74 -27.83 -34.99 -18.09
C PRO A 74 -28.67 -34.62 -16.86
N GLU A 75 -28.81 -35.54 -15.90
CA GLU A 75 -29.49 -35.28 -14.63
C GLU A 75 -28.81 -34.14 -13.83
N PRO A 76 -29.58 -33.32 -13.09
CA PRO A 76 -29.06 -32.18 -12.35
C PRO A 76 -28.49 -32.65 -11.01
N HIS A 77 -27.17 -32.81 -10.92
CA HIS A 77 -26.50 -32.74 -9.62
C HIS A 77 -26.44 -31.27 -9.19
N ASP A 78 -27.07 -30.95 -8.05
CA ASP A 78 -27.05 -29.64 -7.36
C ASP A 78 -25.61 -29.22 -6.98
N ARG A 79 -24.82 -28.79 -7.97
CA ARG A 79 -23.55 -28.10 -7.74
C ARG A 79 -23.87 -26.62 -7.53
N LYS A 80 -23.52 -26.11 -6.35
CA LYS A 80 -23.72 -24.70 -5.98
C LYS A 80 -22.96 -23.82 -6.98
N LEU A 81 -23.67 -22.96 -7.72
CA LEU A 81 -23.04 -22.06 -8.69
C LEU A 81 -22.12 -21.06 -8.00
N GLU A 82 -21.00 -20.77 -8.65
CA GLU A 82 -20.10 -19.69 -8.25
C GLU A 82 -20.79 -18.32 -8.43
N ARG A 83 -20.59 -17.40 -7.47
CA ARG A 83 -21.35 -16.14 -7.45
C ARG A 83 -20.90 -15.14 -8.50
N TRP A 84 -19.62 -15.11 -8.89
CA TRP A 84 -19.12 -14.20 -9.92
C TRP A 84 -19.61 -14.57 -11.31
N SER A 85 -19.83 -15.86 -11.58
CA SER A 85 -20.32 -16.32 -12.88
C SER A 85 -21.75 -15.83 -13.14
N LEU A 86 -22.56 -15.73 -12.09
CA LEU A 86 -23.87 -15.07 -12.12
C LEU A 86 -23.75 -13.58 -12.46
N VAL A 87 -22.81 -12.87 -11.82
CA VAL A 87 -22.56 -11.44 -12.09
C VAL A 87 -22.16 -11.24 -13.55
N PHE A 88 -21.27 -12.08 -14.06
CA PHE A 88 -20.82 -12.06 -15.46
C PHE A 88 -21.96 -12.33 -16.46
N SER A 89 -22.85 -13.28 -16.17
CA SER A 89 -24.06 -13.48 -16.97
C SER A 89 -24.96 -12.24 -16.95
N CYS A 90 -25.15 -11.61 -15.78
CA CYS A 90 -25.93 -10.38 -15.68
C CYS A 90 -25.30 -9.23 -16.47
N ILE A 91 -23.98 -9.03 -16.37
CA ILE A 91 -23.24 -8.01 -17.13
C ILE A 91 -23.44 -8.23 -18.63
N ALA A 92 -23.22 -9.45 -19.12
CA ALA A 92 -23.41 -9.78 -20.53
C ALA A 92 -24.84 -9.46 -21.01
N MET A 93 -25.85 -9.80 -20.20
CA MET A 93 -27.25 -9.53 -20.50
C MET A 93 -27.57 -8.03 -20.50
N PHE A 94 -27.08 -7.26 -19.53
CA PHE A 94 -27.36 -5.82 -19.45
C PHE A 94 -26.67 -5.01 -20.55
N GLU A 95 -25.44 -5.39 -20.91
CA GLU A 95 -24.64 -4.71 -21.93
C GLU A 95 -25.19 -4.96 -23.34
N THR A 96 -25.65 -6.18 -23.63
CA THR A 96 -26.08 -6.56 -25.00
C THR A 96 -27.59 -6.61 -25.17
N ARG A 97 -28.36 -6.62 -24.07
CA ARG A 97 -29.83 -6.74 -24.00
C ARG A 97 -30.41 -8.04 -24.55
N ASN A 98 -29.61 -8.86 -25.23
CA ASN A 98 -30.06 -10.04 -25.97
C ASN A 98 -29.28 -11.31 -25.62
N ILE A 99 -28.06 -11.22 -25.09
CA ILE A 99 -27.24 -12.41 -24.79
C ILE A 99 -27.49 -12.87 -23.36
N ASN A 100 -28.12 -14.04 -23.23
CA ASN A 100 -28.33 -14.70 -21.95
C ASN A 100 -27.38 -15.91 -21.83
N LEU A 101 -26.22 -15.69 -21.21
CA LEU A 101 -25.21 -16.73 -20.97
C LEU A 101 -25.57 -17.55 -19.73
N ASP A 102 -25.54 -18.88 -19.83
CA ASP A 102 -25.67 -19.76 -18.65
C ASP A 102 -24.49 -19.51 -17.71
N PRO A 103 -24.72 -19.10 -16.44
CA PRO A 103 -23.63 -18.85 -15.49
C PRO A 103 -22.68 -20.05 -15.32
N ARG A 104 -23.16 -21.29 -15.49
CA ARG A 104 -22.30 -22.50 -15.42
C ARG A 104 -21.23 -22.52 -16.51
N SER A 105 -21.51 -21.93 -17.67
CA SER A 105 -20.54 -21.81 -18.76
C SER A 105 -19.44 -20.78 -18.48
N LEU A 106 -19.63 -19.91 -17.48
CA LEU A 106 -18.74 -18.79 -17.15
C LEU A 106 -17.84 -19.08 -15.95
N GLU A 107 -17.87 -20.29 -15.38
CA GLU A 107 -17.06 -20.65 -14.20
C GLU A 107 -15.55 -20.48 -14.42
N ARG A 108 -15.08 -20.72 -15.64
CA ARG A 108 -13.67 -20.57 -16.05
C ARG A 108 -13.33 -19.20 -16.64
N VAL A 109 -14.29 -18.27 -16.68
CA VAL A 109 -14.07 -16.93 -17.24
C VAL A 109 -13.48 -16.06 -16.14
N MET A 110 -12.31 -15.48 -16.40
CA MET A 110 -11.63 -14.58 -15.46
C MET A 110 -11.97 -13.10 -15.69
N ALA A 111 -12.31 -12.74 -16.92
CA ALA A 111 -12.71 -11.38 -17.28
C ALA A 111 -13.63 -11.35 -18.51
N ILE A 112 -14.44 -10.29 -18.59
CA ILE A 112 -15.30 -9.99 -19.72
C ILE A 112 -14.95 -8.62 -20.28
N SER A 113 -14.62 -8.54 -21.56
CA SER A 113 -14.45 -7.26 -22.27
C SER A 113 -15.67 -7.02 -23.17
N THR A 114 -16.32 -5.86 -23.03
CA THR A 114 -17.44 -5.42 -23.85
C THR A 114 -17.42 -3.91 -24.02
N GLY A 115 -17.58 -3.41 -25.25
CA GLY A 115 -17.56 -1.97 -25.52
C GLY A 115 -16.23 -1.31 -25.13
N ASN A 116 -16.25 -0.41 -24.15
CA ASN A 116 -15.08 0.23 -23.55
C ASN A 116 -14.89 -0.18 -22.07
N SER A 117 -15.38 -1.38 -21.73
CA SER A 117 -15.41 -1.88 -20.37
C SER A 117 -14.76 -3.26 -20.30
N LEU A 118 -13.84 -3.41 -19.36
CA LEU A 118 -13.28 -4.68 -18.95
C LEU A 118 -13.72 -4.95 -17.51
N TYR A 119 -14.45 -6.06 -17.34
CA TYR A 119 -14.96 -6.52 -16.06
C TYR A 119 -14.13 -7.71 -15.60
N VAL A 120 -13.47 -7.59 -14.46
CA VAL A 120 -12.52 -8.60 -13.94
C VAL A 120 -13.08 -9.20 -12.66
N ALA A 121 -13.09 -10.53 -12.56
CA ALA A 121 -13.50 -11.20 -11.32
C ALA A 121 -12.39 -11.08 -10.27
N MET A 122 -12.63 -10.34 -9.19
CA MET A 122 -11.62 -10.13 -8.13
C MET A 122 -11.21 -11.40 -7.40
N PRO A 123 -12.09 -12.39 -7.13
CA PRO A 123 -11.71 -13.70 -6.59
C PRO A 123 -10.64 -14.44 -7.40
N ARG A 124 -10.39 -13.99 -8.63
CA ARG A 124 -9.52 -14.64 -9.60
C ARG A 124 -8.29 -13.83 -9.96
N ILE A 125 -8.28 -12.52 -9.68
CA ILE A 125 -7.14 -11.61 -9.94
C ILE A 125 -7.00 -10.65 -8.75
N SER A 126 -6.58 -11.20 -7.61
CA SER A 126 -6.26 -10.48 -6.37
C SER A 126 -4.99 -11.06 -5.75
N ASP A 127 -4.50 -10.47 -4.67
CA ASP A 127 -3.40 -11.06 -3.90
C ASP A 127 -3.75 -12.50 -3.51
N ALA A 128 -2.78 -13.41 -3.59
CA ALA A 128 -3.02 -14.79 -3.21
C ALA A 128 -3.42 -14.94 -1.73
N PHE A 129 -3.05 -13.98 -0.87
CA PHE A 129 -3.49 -13.84 0.51
C PHE A 129 -4.98 -13.50 0.66
N ASP A 130 -5.49 -12.63 -0.21
CA ASP A 130 -6.83 -12.05 -0.08
C ASP A 130 -7.91 -13.12 -0.37
N CYS A 131 -9.11 -12.92 0.18
CA CYS A 131 -10.29 -13.75 -0.08
C CYS A 131 -11.47 -12.79 -0.35
N PRO A 132 -11.47 -12.11 -1.52
CA PRO A 132 -12.50 -11.13 -1.85
C PRO A 132 -13.89 -11.78 -1.95
N ASP A 133 -14.95 -10.98 -1.93
CA ASP A 133 -16.30 -11.52 -1.99
C ASP A 133 -16.49 -12.31 -3.31
N PRO A 134 -17.07 -13.51 -3.28
CA PRO A 134 -17.30 -14.30 -4.49
C PRO A 134 -18.14 -13.60 -5.57
N SER A 135 -18.82 -12.49 -5.29
CA SER A 135 -19.56 -11.68 -6.27
C SER A 135 -18.84 -10.39 -6.69
N GLU A 136 -17.64 -10.15 -6.18
CA GLU A 136 -16.87 -8.94 -6.45
C GLU A 136 -16.28 -8.93 -7.88
N VAL A 137 -16.69 -7.93 -8.65
CA VAL A 137 -16.19 -7.68 -10.01
C VAL A 137 -15.70 -6.24 -10.08
N LYS A 138 -14.47 -6.04 -10.53
CA LYS A 138 -13.91 -4.70 -10.78
C LYS A 138 -14.12 -4.32 -12.22
N HIS A 139 -14.60 -3.10 -12.43
CA HIS A 139 -14.73 -2.49 -13.74
C HIS A 139 -13.48 -1.65 -14.05
N VAL A 140 -12.98 -1.80 -15.27
CA VAL A 140 -11.79 -1.15 -15.80
C VAL A 140 -12.18 -0.51 -17.13
N VAL A 141 -11.81 0.75 -17.32
CA VAL A 141 -12.08 1.46 -18.57
C VAL A 141 -11.06 1.03 -19.62
N GLY A 142 -11.55 0.45 -20.71
CA GLY A 142 -10.72 -0.07 -21.79
C GLY A 142 -11.30 -1.36 -22.39
N ASN A 143 -10.78 -1.76 -23.56
CA ASN A 143 -11.16 -3.00 -24.22
C ASN A 143 -9.93 -3.72 -24.80
N ILE A 144 -10.13 -4.97 -25.22
CA ILE A 144 -9.07 -5.79 -25.81
C ILE A 144 -8.99 -5.68 -27.34
N GLY A 145 -9.62 -4.65 -27.92
CA GLY A 145 -9.61 -4.39 -29.36
C GLY A 145 -10.39 -5.40 -30.21
N ARG A 146 -11.38 -6.09 -29.62
CA ARG A 146 -12.21 -7.08 -30.31
C ARG A 146 -13.69 -6.67 -30.33
N PRO A 147 -14.43 -6.94 -31.43
CA PRO A 147 -15.85 -6.67 -31.51
C PRO A 147 -16.66 -7.68 -30.66
N GLY A 148 -17.81 -7.25 -30.15
CA GLY A 148 -18.70 -8.10 -29.33
C GLY A 148 -18.21 -8.30 -27.90
N ILE A 149 -18.78 -9.30 -27.21
CA ILE A 149 -18.34 -9.71 -25.88
C ILE A 149 -17.16 -10.69 -26.01
N SER A 150 -16.08 -10.38 -25.31
CA SER A 150 -14.91 -11.24 -25.18
C SER A 150 -14.87 -11.89 -23.80
N LEU A 151 -15.09 -13.21 -23.74
CA LEU A 151 -15.07 -14.02 -22.52
C LEU A 151 -13.68 -14.64 -22.34
N MET A 152 -12.87 -14.09 -21.43
CA MET A 152 -11.46 -14.46 -21.28
C MET A 152 -11.32 -15.69 -20.39
N ILE A 153 -10.73 -16.76 -20.92
CA ILE A 153 -10.47 -18.03 -20.22
C ILE A 153 -8.97 -18.31 -20.17
N PRO A 154 -8.45 -18.97 -19.10
CA PRO A 154 -7.03 -19.30 -19.02
C PRO A 154 -6.64 -20.36 -20.07
N SER A 155 -5.35 -20.41 -20.41
CA SER A 155 -4.82 -21.46 -21.29
C SER A 155 -4.83 -22.84 -20.63
N VAL A 156 -4.98 -23.88 -21.44
CA VAL A 156 -5.08 -25.28 -20.99
C VAL A 156 -3.72 -25.86 -20.56
N VAL A 157 -2.60 -25.32 -21.07
CA VAL A 157 -1.25 -25.84 -20.80
C VAL A 157 -0.29 -24.67 -20.53
N PRO A 158 -0.21 -24.18 -19.29
CA PRO A 158 0.73 -23.12 -18.94
C PRO A 158 2.18 -23.63 -19.06
N MET A 159 3.05 -22.85 -19.71
CA MET A 159 4.46 -23.19 -19.90
C MET A 159 5.32 -22.64 -18.75
N VAL A 160 6.40 -23.33 -18.40
CA VAL A 160 7.37 -22.87 -17.40
C VAL A 160 8.76 -22.89 -18.01
N ARG A 161 9.56 -21.84 -17.78
CA ARG A 161 10.95 -21.77 -18.22
C ARG A 161 11.75 -22.89 -17.58
N LYS A 162 12.43 -23.66 -18.42
CA LYS A 162 13.40 -24.67 -17.95
C LYS A 162 14.68 -23.99 -17.51
N VAL A 163 15.33 -24.58 -16.51
CA VAL A 163 16.68 -24.18 -16.11
C VAL A 163 17.63 -24.44 -17.30
N ASP A 164 18.41 -23.42 -17.68
CA ASP A 164 19.39 -23.52 -18.76
C ASP A 164 20.72 -24.02 -18.17
N GLU A 165 21.03 -25.30 -18.40
CA GLU A 165 22.24 -25.96 -17.90
C GLU A 165 23.55 -25.34 -18.42
N PHE A 166 23.50 -24.55 -19.49
CA PHE A 166 24.68 -23.92 -20.09
C PHE A 166 24.89 -22.46 -19.67
N ARG A 167 23.90 -21.85 -19.00
CA ARG A 167 23.98 -20.48 -18.49
C ARG A 167 24.33 -20.54 -17.00
N TRP A 168 25.57 -20.14 -16.66
CA TRP A 168 25.98 -20.05 -15.26
C TRP A 168 25.22 -18.93 -14.54
N VAL A 169 24.26 -19.30 -13.70
CA VAL A 169 23.59 -18.40 -12.78
C VAL A 169 23.96 -18.83 -11.36
N MET A 170 24.38 -17.87 -10.54
CA MET A 170 24.70 -18.13 -9.13
C MET A 170 23.40 -18.31 -8.36
N ILE A 171 23.19 -19.52 -7.85
CA ILE A 171 22.06 -19.91 -6.98
C ILE A 171 22.67 -20.15 -5.60
N ASN A 172 22.26 -19.36 -4.60
CA ASN A 172 22.92 -19.38 -3.28
C ASN A 172 22.22 -20.30 -2.29
N HIS A 173 20.88 -20.34 -2.31
CA HIS A 173 20.06 -21.05 -1.31
C HIS A 173 20.49 -20.71 0.13
N THR A 174 20.44 -19.42 0.45
CA THR A 174 20.80 -18.93 1.79
C THR A 174 19.78 -19.36 2.83
N ASP A 175 20.24 -19.68 4.03
CA ASP A 175 19.34 -19.93 5.16
C ASP A 175 18.43 -18.73 5.41
N PHE A 176 17.16 -18.99 5.74
CA PHE A 176 16.21 -17.94 6.05
C PHE A 176 16.58 -17.27 7.38
N ASP A 177 16.91 -15.99 7.29
CA ASP A 177 17.42 -15.13 8.35
C ASP A 177 16.32 -14.49 9.23
N GLY A 178 15.05 -14.83 8.99
CA GLY A 178 13.89 -14.22 9.65
C GLY A 178 13.47 -12.87 9.06
N TYR A 179 14.18 -12.35 8.05
CA TYR A 179 13.88 -11.05 7.46
C TYR A 179 12.69 -11.14 6.49
N LEU A 180 11.65 -10.33 6.74
CA LEU A 180 10.41 -10.31 5.96
C LEU A 180 10.50 -9.30 4.80
N GLY A 181 11.41 -9.55 3.86
CA GLY A 181 11.68 -8.67 2.71
C GLY A 181 10.83 -8.93 1.46
N ASP A 182 11.09 -8.11 0.43
CA ASP A 182 10.67 -8.34 -0.97
C ASP A 182 11.88 -8.47 -1.89
N SER A 183 12.07 -9.67 -2.43
CA SER A 183 13.11 -10.02 -3.40
C SER A 183 12.57 -10.09 -4.84
N PHE A 184 11.25 -9.91 -5.02
CA PHE A 184 10.55 -10.06 -6.31
C PHE A 184 10.10 -8.71 -6.91
N GLN A 185 10.74 -7.61 -6.52
CA GLN A 185 10.37 -6.22 -6.88
C GLN A 185 10.24 -5.94 -8.38
N HIS A 186 10.94 -6.71 -9.23
CA HIS A 186 10.94 -6.53 -10.69
C HIS A 186 9.98 -7.49 -11.42
N THR A 187 9.17 -8.23 -10.67
CA THR A 187 8.18 -9.16 -11.21
C THR A 187 7.00 -8.38 -11.80
N SER A 188 6.57 -8.78 -12.99
CA SER A 188 5.35 -8.29 -13.63
C SER A 188 4.53 -9.40 -14.25
N LEU A 189 3.22 -9.16 -14.39
CA LEU A 189 2.28 -10.07 -15.05
C LEU A 189 1.85 -9.50 -16.39
N HIS A 190 1.98 -10.23 -17.47
CA HIS A 190 1.60 -9.78 -18.79
C HIS A 190 0.45 -10.62 -19.31
N LEU A 191 -0.53 -9.95 -19.90
CA LEU A 191 -1.69 -10.60 -20.48
C LEU A 191 -1.52 -10.65 -22.00
N SER A 192 -1.67 -11.84 -22.57
CA SER A 192 -1.61 -12.06 -24.01
C SER A 192 -2.74 -12.98 -24.46
N PHE A 193 -3.11 -12.89 -25.73
CA PHE A 193 -4.21 -13.65 -26.31
C PHE A 193 -3.68 -14.63 -27.33
N THR A 194 -4.18 -15.86 -27.33
CA THR A 194 -3.85 -16.81 -28.38
C THR A 194 -4.75 -16.58 -29.61
N ARG A 195 -4.58 -17.42 -30.63
CA ARG A 195 -5.49 -17.44 -31.79
C ARG A 195 -6.73 -18.30 -31.55
N TYR A 196 -6.85 -18.94 -30.39
CA TYR A 196 -8.02 -19.73 -30.06
C TYR A 196 -9.20 -18.82 -29.77
N GLU A 197 -10.28 -19.06 -30.50
CA GLU A 197 -11.55 -18.36 -30.34
C GLU A 197 -12.68 -19.37 -30.52
N LEU A 198 -13.60 -19.41 -29.55
CA LEU A 198 -14.79 -20.24 -29.60
C LEU A 198 -16.02 -19.33 -29.58
N PRO A 199 -16.71 -19.13 -30.71
CA PRO A 199 -17.88 -18.27 -30.77
C PRO A 199 -19.05 -18.88 -30.00
N VAL A 200 -19.77 -18.04 -29.27
CA VAL A 200 -21.04 -18.36 -28.63
C VAL A 200 -22.15 -18.01 -29.60
N LEU A 201 -22.84 -19.03 -30.11
CA LEU A 201 -23.94 -18.84 -31.05
C LEU A 201 -25.16 -18.30 -30.31
N SER A 202 -25.61 -17.11 -30.71
CA SER A 202 -26.88 -16.50 -30.30
C SER A 202 -28.04 -17.05 -31.16
N GLN A 203 -29.27 -16.64 -30.85
CA GLN A 203 -30.51 -17.14 -31.47
C GLN A 203 -30.49 -17.12 -33.01
N HIS A 204 -31.30 -17.98 -33.63
CA HIS A 204 -31.42 -18.09 -35.09
C HIS A 204 -31.69 -16.73 -35.76
N GLY A 205 -30.84 -16.34 -36.73
CA GLY A 205 -31.08 -15.18 -37.61
C GLY A 205 -30.00 -14.09 -37.59
N TYR A 206 -29.03 -14.14 -36.68
CA TYR A 206 -27.93 -13.16 -36.61
C TYR A 206 -26.71 -13.58 -37.45
N GLN A 207 -26.12 -12.64 -38.19
CA GLN A 207 -24.87 -12.82 -38.93
C GLN A 207 -23.69 -12.28 -38.12
N GLY A 208 -23.11 -13.10 -37.25
CA GLY A 208 -21.92 -12.78 -36.45
C GLY A 208 -21.92 -13.47 -35.08
N ALA A 209 -20.75 -13.66 -34.48
CA ALA A 209 -20.63 -14.09 -33.08
C ALA A 209 -20.75 -12.85 -32.18
N GLU A 210 -21.84 -12.74 -31.41
CA GLU A 210 -22.04 -11.62 -30.49
C GLU A 210 -21.18 -11.75 -29.22
N ALA A 211 -20.78 -12.98 -28.87
CA ALA A 211 -19.84 -13.28 -27.81
C ALA A 211 -18.88 -14.40 -28.26
N SER A 212 -17.63 -14.35 -27.80
CA SER A 212 -16.62 -15.38 -28.06
C SER A 212 -15.80 -15.67 -26.80
N PHE A 213 -15.52 -16.95 -26.54
CA PHE A 213 -14.47 -17.33 -25.60
C PHE A 213 -13.09 -17.15 -26.24
N ILE A 214 -12.21 -16.46 -25.52
CA ILE A 214 -10.87 -16.15 -25.97
C ILE A 214 -9.89 -16.71 -24.96
N GLU A 215 -9.01 -17.58 -25.44
CA GLU A 215 -7.92 -18.09 -24.62
C GLU A 215 -6.91 -16.97 -24.36
N THR A 216 -6.66 -16.76 -23.08
CA THR A 216 -5.83 -15.68 -22.56
C THR A 216 -4.75 -16.29 -21.67
N ILE A 217 -3.51 -15.90 -21.93
CA ILE A 217 -2.33 -16.32 -21.19
C ILE A 217 -1.91 -15.17 -20.27
N VAL A 218 -1.74 -15.49 -18.99
CA VAL A 218 -1.13 -14.61 -18.00
C VAL A 218 0.29 -15.09 -17.75
N SER A 219 1.30 -14.30 -18.11
CA SER A 219 2.70 -14.69 -18.03
C SER A 219 3.49 -13.84 -17.04
N ILE A 220 4.36 -14.46 -16.27
CA ILE A 220 5.32 -13.82 -15.38
C ILE A 220 6.53 -13.35 -16.19
N PHE A 221 6.93 -12.12 -15.96
CA PHE A 221 8.20 -11.58 -16.39
C PHE A 221 9.01 -11.07 -15.20
N ASP A 222 10.31 -11.31 -15.22
CA ASP A 222 11.27 -10.69 -14.29
C ASP A 222 12.34 -9.97 -15.09
N ARG A 223 12.53 -8.67 -14.82
CA ARG A 223 13.50 -7.81 -15.53
C ARG A 223 13.44 -7.95 -17.06
N LYS A 224 12.23 -8.08 -17.62
CA LYS A 224 11.92 -8.28 -19.05
C LYS A 224 12.16 -9.70 -19.60
N GLU A 225 12.67 -10.65 -18.82
CA GLU A 225 12.76 -12.04 -19.21
C GLU A 225 11.47 -12.79 -18.84
N TRP A 226 10.98 -13.66 -19.73
CA TRP A 226 9.83 -14.52 -19.45
C TRP A 226 10.22 -15.63 -18.47
N VAL A 227 9.34 -15.92 -17.51
CA VAL A 227 9.56 -16.94 -16.46
C VAL A 227 8.58 -18.10 -16.62
N ALA A 228 7.28 -17.84 -16.63
CA ALA A 228 6.26 -18.88 -16.73
C ALA A 228 4.90 -18.29 -17.11
N ASP A 229 4.00 -19.13 -17.62
CA ASP A 229 2.58 -18.85 -17.73
C ASP A 229 1.86 -19.38 -16.48
N LEU A 230 0.78 -18.70 -16.10
CA LEU A 230 0.04 -18.94 -14.87
C LEU A 230 -1.40 -19.34 -15.16
N ASP A 231 -1.84 -20.44 -14.54
CA ASP A 231 -3.26 -20.71 -14.30
C ASP A 231 -3.63 -20.22 -12.88
N VAL A 232 -3.89 -18.92 -12.78
CA VAL A 232 -4.28 -18.27 -11.50
C VAL A 232 -5.60 -18.83 -10.96
N LEU A 233 -6.53 -19.21 -11.85
CA LEU A 233 -7.82 -19.77 -11.46
C LEU A 233 -7.64 -21.10 -10.74
N PHE A 234 -6.89 -22.00 -11.36
CA PHE A 234 -6.55 -23.28 -10.78
C PHE A 234 -5.85 -23.08 -9.44
N ALA A 235 -4.81 -22.24 -9.41
CA ALA A 235 -3.96 -22.14 -8.24
C ALA A 235 -4.67 -21.61 -6.99
N LEU A 236 -5.44 -20.52 -7.11
CA LEU A 236 -6.08 -19.89 -5.95
C LEU A 236 -7.22 -20.73 -5.34
N SER A 237 -7.76 -21.68 -6.13
CA SER A 237 -8.84 -22.59 -5.71
C SER A 237 -8.34 -23.99 -5.34
N HIS A 238 -7.06 -24.28 -5.52
CA HIS A 238 -6.51 -25.59 -5.23
C HIS A 238 -6.36 -25.82 -3.73
N SER A 239 -6.62 -27.05 -3.29
CA SER A 239 -6.56 -27.43 -1.86
C SER A 239 -5.14 -27.46 -1.28
N ILE A 240 -4.11 -27.44 -2.12
CA ILE A 240 -2.70 -27.43 -1.69
C ILE A 240 -2.22 -26.03 -1.27
N LEU A 241 -3.00 -24.99 -1.61
CA LEU A 241 -2.78 -23.63 -1.16
C LEU A 241 -3.47 -23.40 0.18
N GLU A 242 -2.71 -23.26 1.24
CA GLU A 242 -3.21 -22.94 2.58
C GLU A 242 -2.93 -21.48 2.92
N ARG A 243 -3.85 -20.84 3.65
CA ARG A 243 -3.71 -19.47 4.14
C ARG A 243 -3.77 -19.51 5.66
N VAL A 244 -2.70 -19.09 6.33
CA VAL A 244 -2.55 -19.22 7.79
C VAL A 244 -2.25 -17.86 8.41
N GLY A 245 -3.06 -17.42 9.37
CA GLY A 245 -2.80 -16.18 10.11
C GLY A 245 -2.39 -16.37 11.57
N ALA A 246 -1.97 -15.27 12.19
CA ALA A 246 -1.51 -15.25 13.58
C ALA A 246 -2.56 -15.76 14.59
N HIS A 247 -3.84 -15.47 14.34
CA HIS A 247 -4.94 -15.92 15.20
C HIS A 247 -5.29 -17.41 15.04
N ASP A 248 -4.82 -18.08 13.98
CA ASP A 248 -5.04 -19.51 13.75
C ASP A 248 -4.11 -20.38 14.62
N ILE A 249 -3.16 -19.75 15.31
CA ILE A 249 -2.14 -20.39 16.13
C ILE A 249 -2.19 -19.78 17.53
N THR A 250 -3.03 -20.34 18.41
CA THR A 250 -2.99 -19.99 19.83
C THR A 250 -1.80 -20.71 20.47
N CYS A 251 -0.84 -19.94 20.99
CA CYS A 251 0.34 -20.52 21.64
C CYS A 251 0.72 -19.76 22.92
N THR A 252 1.38 -20.48 23.83
CA THR A 252 1.92 -19.92 25.08
C THR A 252 3.41 -19.58 24.95
N HIS A 253 3.99 -19.75 23.76
CA HIS A 253 5.36 -19.39 23.48
C HIS A 253 5.50 -17.86 23.56
N THR A 254 6.49 -17.38 24.32
CA THR A 254 7.03 -16.04 24.10
C THR A 254 7.69 -16.06 22.74
N CYS A 255 7.03 -15.54 21.70
CA CYS A 255 7.46 -15.50 20.29
C CYS A 255 8.75 -14.68 20.06
N ARG A 256 9.80 -14.92 20.86
CA ARG A 256 11.04 -14.14 20.94
C ARG A 256 12.10 -14.59 19.94
N LEU A 257 11.92 -15.73 19.27
CA LEU A 257 12.81 -16.15 18.19
C LEU A 257 12.25 -15.65 16.86
N LYS A 258 12.83 -14.54 16.38
CA LYS A 258 12.60 -13.99 15.03
C LYS A 258 13.14 -14.89 13.93
N GLN A 259 13.97 -15.88 14.28
CA GLN A 259 14.59 -16.81 13.37
C GLN A 259 14.07 -18.22 13.65
N PRO A 260 13.55 -18.93 12.64
CA PRO A 260 13.30 -20.35 12.78
C PRO A 260 14.63 -21.08 13.05
N THR A 261 14.56 -22.20 13.75
CA THR A 261 15.69 -23.15 13.82
C THR A 261 16.10 -23.55 12.39
N SER A 262 17.40 -23.74 12.16
CA SER A 262 18.13 -23.77 10.87
C SER A 262 17.70 -24.81 9.82
N CYS A 263 16.42 -24.87 9.45
CA CYS A 263 15.88 -25.84 8.47
C CYS A 263 15.16 -25.20 7.28
N LEU A 264 15.04 -23.88 7.21
CA LEU A 264 14.36 -23.16 6.13
C LEU A 264 15.36 -22.39 5.24
N THR A 265 15.17 -22.47 3.92
CA THR A 265 15.96 -21.73 2.92
C THR A 265 15.17 -20.54 2.39
N SER A 266 15.80 -19.36 2.23
CA SER A 266 15.17 -18.24 1.54
C SER A 266 15.22 -18.40 0.03
N ILE A 267 14.12 -18.04 -0.64
CA ILE A 267 14.04 -17.96 -2.09
C ILE A 267 13.91 -16.49 -2.46
N ASP A 268 14.94 -15.96 -3.12
CA ASP A 268 15.13 -14.54 -3.38
C ASP A 268 15.22 -14.17 -4.85
N SER A 269 15.08 -15.16 -5.73
CA SER A 269 15.01 -14.91 -7.16
C SER A 269 14.19 -15.96 -7.88
N TRP A 270 13.74 -15.64 -9.09
CA TRP A 270 13.10 -16.62 -9.96
C TRP A 270 14.04 -17.76 -10.39
N HIS A 271 15.36 -17.58 -10.29
CA HIS A 271 16.32 -18.67 -10.57
C HIS A 271 16.31 -19.70 -9.43
N GLU A 272 16.39 -19.24 -8.19
CA GLU A 272 16.24 -20.09 -6.99
C GLU A 272 14.85 -20.71 -6.89
N PHE A 273 13.81 -20.03 -7.37
CA PHE A 273 12.46 -20.58 -7.41
C PHE A 273 12.34 -21.74 -8.42
N LEU A 274 12.93 -21.60 -9.61
CA LEU A 274 12.86 -22.61 -10.68
C LEU A 274 13.79 -23.80 -10.43
N ASP A 275 14.79 -23.63 -9.59
CA ASP A 275 15.70 -24.67 -9.10
C ASP A 275 15.64 -24.71 -7.57
N PRO A 276 14.54 -25.22 -6.99
CA PRO A 276 14.30 -25.13 -5.55
C PRO A 276 15.22 -26.09 -4.77
N PRO A 277 15.61 -25.73 -3.53
CA PRO A 277 16.38 -26.59 -2.66
C PRO A 277 15.52 -27.77 -2.15
N GLU A 278 16.18 -28.81 -1.63
CA GLU A 278 15.49 -30.02 -1.15
C GLU A 278 14.71 -29.81 0.16
N ASN A 279 15.01 -28.76 0.92
CA ASN A 279 14.35 -28.44 2.17
C ASN A 279 13.19 -27.44 1.99
N HIS A 280 12.46 -27.19 3.07
CA HIS A 280 11.36 -26.24 3.05
C HIS A 280 11.86 -24.80 2.83
N CYS A 281 11.04 -24.01 2.15
CA CYS A 281 11.44 -22.73 1.60
C CYS A 281 10.60 -21.57 2.12
N VAL A 282 11.21 -20.39 2.25
CA VAL A 282 10.53 -19.13 2.52
C VAL A 282 10.75 -18.18 1.35
N ILE A 283 9.67 -17.83 0.66
CA ILE A 283 9.66 -16.86 -0.42
C ILE A 283 9.45 -15.47 0.16
N ARG A 284 10.46 -14.60 -0.01
CA ARG A 284 10.44 -13.22 0.46
C ARG A 284 9.76 -12.31 -0.57
N SER A 285 8.44 -12.26 -0.54
CA SER A 285 7.61 -11.38 -1.39
C SER A 285 6.68 -10.46 -0.55
N THR A 286 7.17 -10.02 0.61
CA THR A 286 6.40 -9.18 1.55
C THR A 286 6.03 -7.86 0.87
N ARG A 287 4.81 -7.33 1.09
CA ARG A 287 4.29 -6.11 0.43
C ARG A 287 4.27 -6.09 -1.12
N ASN A 288 4.58 -7.20 -1.78
CA ASN A 288 4.48 -7.34 -3.23
C ASN A 288 3.40 -8.35 -3.61
N TRP A 289 2.17 -7.88 -3.83
CA TRP A 289 1.06 -8.76 -4.16
C TRP A 289 1.22 -9.46 -5.51
N ILE A 290 1.90 -8.82 -6.48
CA ILE A 290 2.21 -9.43 -7.79
C ILE A 290 3.20 -10.57 -7.60
N GLY A 291 4.27 -10.34 -6.84
CA GLY A 291 5.24 -11.37 -6.46
C GLY A 291 4.58 -12.53 -5.72
N ARG A 292 3.72 -12.24 -4.72
CA ARG A 292 2.95 -13.26 -4.00
C ARG A 292 2.02 -14.06 -4.90
N LEU A 293 1.22 -13.38 -5.72
CA LEU A 293 0.31 -14.04 -6.65
C LEU A 293 1.07 -14.93 -7.63
N SER A 294 2.17 -14.42 -8.18
CA SER A 294 2.99 -15.13 -9.16
C SER A 294 3.64 -16.36 -8.56
N THR A 295 4.27 -16.23 -7.39
CA THR A 295 4.96 -17.33 -6.71
C THR A 295 3.97 -18.34 -6.14
N ALA A 296 2.83 -17.90 -5.60
CA ALA A 296 1.75 -18.80 -5.14
C ALA A 296 1.14 -19.57 -6.31
N ALA A 297 0.85 -18.89 -7.42
CA ALA A 297 0.25 -19.53 -8.58
C ALA A 297 1.19 -20.56 -9.21
N LEU A 298 2.46 -20.20 -9.39
CA LEU A 298 3.44 -21.09 -10.00
C LEU A 298 3.78 -22.29 -9.11
N SER A 299 3.92 -22.08 -7.79
CA SER A 299 4.21 -23.18 -6.84
C SER A 299 3.08 -24.21 -6.83
N VAL A 300 1.83 -23.75 -6.78
CA VAL A 300 0.66 -24.63 -6.84
C VAL A 300 0.57 -25.35 -8.18
N GLN A 301 0.86 -24.65 -9.29
CA GLN A 301 0.88 -25.24 -10.63
C GLN A 301 1.96 -26.32 -10.79
N GLN A 302 3.09 -26.20 -10.08
CA GLN A 302 4.14 -27.22 -10.02
C GLN A 302 3.81 -28.37 -9.05
N GLY A 303 2.66 -28.32 -8.36
CA GLY A 303 2.22 -29.36 -7.42
C GLY A 303 2.81 -29.24 -6.03
N ALA A 304 3.55 -28.16 -5.74
CA ALA A 304 4.14 -27.95 -4.43
C ALA A 304 3.10 -27.49 -3.40
N LYS A 305 3.30 -27.87 -2.13
CA LYS A 305 2.45 -27.41 -1.04
C LYS A 305 2.81 -25.96 -0.71
N THR A 306 1.84 -25.07 -0.81
CA THR A 306 2.07 -23.63 -0.68
C THR A 306 1.30 -23.09 0.50
N VAL A 307 2.00 -22.41 1.42
CA VAL A 307 1.42 -21.79 2.61
C VAL A 307 1.63 -20.29 2.52
N ILE A 308 0.55 -19.51 2.54
CA ILE A 308 0.61 -18.05 2.61
C ILE A 308 0.44 -17.65 4.07
N LEU A 309 1.49 -17.03 4.64
CA LEU A 309 1.44 -16.49 5.99
C LEU A 309 0.82 -15.11 5.97
N LYS A 310 -0.40 -15.02 6.49
CA LYS A 310 -1.11 -13.79 6.80
C LYS A 310 -0.45 -13.16 8.03
N ASP A 311 -0.08 -11.89 7.95
CA ASP A 311 0.59 -11.15 9.03
C ASP A 311 1.85 -11.89 9.51
N ALA A 312 2.75 -12.20 8.57
CA ALA A 312 3.94 -13.02 8.81
C ALA A 312 4.83 -12.50 9.97
N ASP A 313 4.75 -11.21 10.29
CA ASP A 313 5.41 -10.56 11.43
C ASP A 313 4.83 -10.96 12.79
N GLN A 314 3.60 -11.48 12.83
CA GLN A 314 2.85 -11.87 14.02
C GLN A 314 2.80 -13.38 14.24
N VAL A 315 3.28 -14.19 13.28
CA VAL A 315 3.24 -15.66 13.35
C VAL A 315 4.36 -16.20 14.24
N CYS A 316 4.03 -17.20 15.08
CA CYS A 316 5.03 -17.96 15.82
C CYS A 316 5.67 -19.02 14.92
N TRP A 317 6.95 -18.84 14.58
CA TRP A 317 7.70 -19.79 13.75
C TRP A 317 7.76 -21.20 14.34
N GLU A 318 7.94 -21.36 15.66
CA GLU A 318 7.96 -22.69 16.30
C GLU A 318 6.64 -23.45 16.11
N CYS A 319 5.51 -22.78 16.33
CA CYS A 319 4.20 -23.40 16.12
C CYS A 319 3.94 -23.72 14.66
N LEU A 320 4.42 -22.86 13.75
CA LEU A 320 4.30 -23.07 12.32
C LEU A 320 5.10 -24.30 11.89
N LEU A 321 6.35 -24.39 12.33
CA LEU A 321 7.23 -25.54 12.06
C LEU A 321 6.57 -26.82 12.60
N GLN A 322 6.07 -26.82 13.85
CA GLN A 322 5.38 -27.96 14.46
C GLN A 322 4.12 -28.37 13.70
N ARG A 323 3.30 -27.40 13.28
CA ARG A 323 2.06 -27.63 12.50
C ARG A 323 2.35 -28.43 11.22
N TYR A 324 3.47 -28.14 10.60
CA TYR A 324 3.89 -28.75 9.33
C TYR A 324 4.98 -29.81 9.49
N GLN A 325 5.35 -30.18 10.72
CA GLN A 325 6.38 -31.18 11.04
C GLN A 325 7.76 -30.86 10.44
N MET A 326 8.11 -29.58 10.37
CA MET A 326 9.33 -29.05 9.73
C MET A 326 10.57 -29.11 10.64
N ASP A 327 10.40 -29.57 11.88
CA ASP A 327 11.39 -29.57 12.97
C ASP A 327 12.24 -30.84 13.00
N SER A 328 11.91 -31.85 12.17
CA SER A 328 12.50 -33.18 12.23
C SER A 328 13.71 -33.32 11.30
N PRO A 329 14.84 -33.92 11.75
CA PRO A 329 15.95 -34.26 10.86
C PRO A 329 15.49 -35.20 9.74
N ILE A 330 15.88 -34.88 8.50
CA ILE A 330 15.55 -35.65 7.27
C ILE A 330 15.87 -37.15 7.45
N ASP A 331 16.91 -37.47 8.22
CA ASP A 331 17.43 -38.83 8.45
C ASP A 331 16.48 -39.80 9.19
N ASN A 332 15.38 -39.31 9.80
CA ASN A 332 14.44 -40.14 10.58
C ASN A 332 13.03 -40.25 9.97
N LEU A 333 12.79 -39.70 8.79
CA LEU A 333 11.49 -39.76 8.13
C LEU A 333 11.37 -41.04 7.27
N PRO A 334 10.24 -41.78 7.35
CA PRO A 334 9.98 -42.88 6.43
C PRO A 334 10.01 -42.39 4.97
N PRO A 335 10.50 -43.18 3.99
CA PRO A 335 10.67 -42.72 2.59
C PRO A 335 9.39 -42.22 1.89
N TYR A 336 8.21 -42.56 2.42
CA TYR A 336 6.91 -42.12 1.91
C TYR A 336 6.41 -40.80 2.55
N LEU A 337 7.10 -40.30 3.57
CA LEU A 337 6.88 -39.02 4.26
C LEU A 337 7.94 -37.97 3.90
N LEU A 338 8.79 -38.25 2.89
CA LEU A 338 9.57 -37.24 2.17
C LEU A 338 8.57 -36.34 1.42
N SER A 339 7.90 -35.46 2.16
CA SER A 339 6.96 -34.50 1.61
C SER A 339 7.70 -33.54 0.70
N GLU A 340 7.18 -33.33 -0.52
CA GLU A 340 7.51 -32.19 -1.38
C GLU A 340 7.76 -30.92 -0.54
N PRO A 341 8.78 -30.10 -0.84
CA PRO A 341 9.13 -28.94 -0.04
C PRO A 341 7.91 -28.02 0.12
N ILE A 342 7.61 -27.62 1.36
CA ILE A 342 6.57 -26.63 1.64
C ILE A 342 7.15 -25.25 1.32
N LEU A 343 6.49 -24.51 0.44
CA LEU A 343 6.85 -23.13 0.13
C LEU A 343 5.99 -22.17 0.96
N ILE A 344 6.65 -21.44 1.85
CA ILE A 344 6.04 -20.43 2.71
C ILE A 344 6.18 -19.07 2.02
N ILE A 345 5.05 -18.44 1.70
CA ILE A 345 5.01 -17.12 1.08
C ILE A 345 4.67 -16.07 2.14
N LEU A 346 5.57 -15.11 2.33
CA LEU A 346 5.41 -14.05 3.32
C LEU A 346 4.40 -13.00 2.85
N ALA A 347 3.35 -12.77 3.64
CA ALA A 347 2.41 -11.66 3.45
C ALA A 347 2.31 -10.84 4.75
N SER A 348 2.83 -9.62 4.71
CA SER A 348 2.60 -8.58 5.73
C SER A 348 2.37 -7.27 4.98
N LYS A 349 1.23 -6.62 5.22
CA LYS A 349 0.81 -5.35 4.58
C LYS A 349 0.84 -4.23 5.63
N MET A 350 1.09 -2.99 5.21
CA MET A 350 1.13 -1.83 6.10
C MET A 350 -0.12 -0.99 5.90
N PRO A 351 -0.90 -0.68 6.94
CA PRO A 351 -1.99 0.25 6.80
C PRO A 351 -1.45 1.65 6.51
N VAL A 352 -0.64 2.26 7.38
CA VAL A 352 -0.04 3.56 7.08
C VAL A 352 1.23 3.42 6.24
N THR A 353 1.16 3.93 5.01
CA THR A 353 2.29 3.93 4.05
C THR A 353 2.87 5.31 3.80
N GLN A 354 2.07 6.37 3.96
CA GLN A 354 2.45 7.73 3.61
C GLN A 354 2.02 8.76 4.67
N ILE A 355 2.91 9.72 4.93
CA ILE A 355 2.62 10.90 5.77
C ILE A 355 2.92 12.16 4.97
N LEU A 356 1.95 13.07 4.93
CA LEU A 356 2.12 14.45 4.47
C LEU A 356 2.14 15.39 5.66
N LEU A 357 3.14 16.25 5.71
CA LEU A 357 3.28 17.30 6.71
C LEU A 357 3.09 18.66 6.04
N LEU A 358 2.05 19.39 6.43
CA LEU A 358 1.72 20.72 5.95
C LEU A 358 1.94 21.76 7.05
N ARG A 359 2.78 22.77 6.81
CA ARG A 359 2.82 23.94 7.69
C ARG A 359 1.60 24.83 7.43
N HIS A 360 1.05 25.45 8.46
CA HIS A 360 0.04 26.49 8.29
C HIS A 360 0.51 27.61 7.33
N GLY A 361 -0.45 28.29 6.69
CA GLY A 361 -0.18 29.46 5.84
C GLY A 361 0.32 30.66 6.64
N ASP A 362 0.67 31.74 5.95
CA ASP A 362 1.14 32.95 6.60
C ASP A 362 0.09 33.54 7.57
N ARG A 363 0.52 33.97 8.75
CA ARG A 363 -0.38 34.33 9.86
C ARG A 363 -0.27 35.80 10.24
N GLN A 364 -1.31 36.32 10.88
CA GLN A 364 -1.17 37.60 11.55
C GLN A 364 -0.17 37.51 12.74
N PRO A 365 0.56 38.60 13.06
CA PRO A 365 1.53 38.60 14.14
C PRO A 365 0.87 38.70 15.52
N TRP A 366 1.57 38.19 16.54
CA TRP A 366 1.27 38.44 17.96
C TRP A 366 2.56 38.91 18.65
N SER A 367 2.44 39.45 19.85
CA SER A 367 3.57 39.84 20.70
C SER A 367 3.51 39.15 22.05
N LEU A 368 4.68 38.87 22.63
CA LEU A 368 4.83 38.36 23.99
C LEU A 368 5.66 39.39 24.78
N ASN A 369 5.14 39.82 25.93
CA ASN A 369 5.96 40.52 26.91
C ASN A 369 6.67 39.48 27.80
N PRO A 370 8.00 39.30 27.67
CA PRO A 370 8.73 38.25 28.37
C PRO A 370 8.79 38.47 29.90
N ALA A 371 8.67 39.73 30.35
CA ALA A 371 8.74 40.08 31.77
C ALA A 371 7.42 39.78 32.50
N THR A 372 6.28 39.89 31.81
CA THR A 372 4.96 39.63 32.40
C THR A 372 4.37 38.28 31.99
N GLY A 373 4.87 37.67 30.91
CA GLY A 373 4.28 36.48 30.30
C GLY A 373 2.98 36.78 29.53
N GLU A 374 2.67 38.05 29.27
CA GLU A 374 1.42 38.45 28.64
C GLU A 374 1.55 38.44 27.11
N TYR A 375 0.65 37.71 26.46
CA TYR A 375 0.48 37.72 25.01
C TYR A 375 -0.51 38.81 24.60
N SER A 376 -0.18 39.58 23.56
CA SER A 376 -1.04 40.63 23.03
C SER A 376 -1.11 40.59 21.50
N SER A 377 -2.24 41.07 20.99
CA SER A 377 -2.51 41.23 19.56
C SER A 377 -3.05 42.63 19.32
N ARG A 378 -2.90 43.14 18.08
CA ARG A 378 -3.43 44.46 17.72
C ARG A 378 -4.97 44.48 17.68
N GLU A 379 -5.55 43.34 17.34
CA GLU A 379 -6.99 43.12 17.25
C GLU A 379 -7.38 41.80 17.95
N PRO A 380 -8.60 41.69 18.48
CA PRO A 380 -9.07 40.42 19.05
C PRO A 380 -9.15 39.33 18.00
N PHE A 381 -8.58 38.17 18.28
CA PHE A 381 -8.61 37.01 17.39
C PHE A 381 -9.87 36.15 17.60
N PRO A 382 -10.25 35.29 16.63
CA PRO A 382 -11.54 34.58 16.65
C PRO A 382 -11.77 33.74 17.91
N THR A 383 -10.73 33.09 18.43
CA THR A 383 -10.80 32.26 19.65
C THR A 383 -10.69 33.08 20.93
N GLY A 384 -10.44 34.39 20.83
CA GLY A 384 -10.15 35.28 21.95
C GLY A 384 -8.74 35.15 22.53
N LEU A 385 -7.93 34.21 22.02
CA LEU A 385 -6.57 33.96 22.50
C LEU A 385 -5.55 34.76 21.65
N PRO A 386 -4.78 35.70 22.23
CA PRO A 386 -3.84 36.53 21.46
C PRO A 386 -2.69 35.74 20.78
N ALA A 387 -2.36 34.55 21.26
CA ALA A 387 -1.36 33.67 20.64
C ALA A 387 -1.97 32.71 19.59
N ASP A 388 -3.23 32.92 19.20
CA ASP A 388 -3.96 32.09 18.24
C ASP A 388 -4.57 32.93 17.10
N PRO A 389 -3.72 33.57 16.28
CA PRO A 389 -4.12 34.43 15.18
C PRO A 389 -4.76 33.63 14.04
N PRO A 390 -5.61 34.28 13.25
CA PRO A 390 -5.99 33.80 11.93
C PRO A 390 -4.84 33.97 10.92
N LEU A 391 -5.05 33.43 9.73
CA LEU A 391 -4.19 33.65 8.57
C LEU A 391 -4.21 35.13 8.16
N ALA A 392 -3.06 35.61 7.70
CA ALA A 392 -2.96 36.88 6.99
C ALA A 392 -3.56 36.72 5.57
N PRO A 393 -3.90 37.81 4.85
CA PRO A 393 -4.44 37.71 3.49
C PRO A 393 -3.58 36.84 2.55
N GLY A 394 -2.26 36.94 2.64
CA GLY A 394 -1.34 36.07 1.89
C GLY A 394 -1.49 34.59 2.28
N GLY A 395 -1.63 34.27 3.56
CA GLY A 395 -1.86 32.91 4.04
C GLY A 395 -3.20 32.32 3.61
N VAL A 396 -4.25 33.14 3.51
CA VAL A 396 -5.54 32.72 2.94
C VAL A 396 -5.36 32.32 1.48
N SER A 397 -4.68 33.14 0.65
CA SER A 397 -4.37 32.76 -0.74
C SER A 397 -3.52 31.49 -0.82
N GLN A 398 -2.50 31.35 0.03
CA GLN A 398 -1.71 30.11 0.11
C GLN A 398 -2.58 28.89 0.41
N SER A 399 -3.52 29.00 1.35
CA SER A 399 -4.44 27.91 1.69
C SER A 399 -5.34 27.49 0.52
N GLU A 400 -5.79 28.44 -0.29
CA GLU A 400 -6.62 28.17 -1.47
C GLU A 400 -5.82 27.45 -2.57
N GLU A 401 -4.57 27.85 -2.78
CA GLU A 401 -3.65 27.19 -3.71
C GLU A 401 -3.27 25.79 -3.23
N THR A 402 -2.97 25.65 -1.93
CA THR A 402 -2.74 24.38 -1.26
C THR A 402 -3.93 23.43 -1.44
N ALA A 403 -5.16 23.95 -1.33
CA ALA A 403 -6.37 23.15 -1.51
C ALA A 403 -6.53 22.61 -2.92
N LYS A 404 -6.19 23.39 -3.96
CA LYS A 404 -6.23 22.90 -5.35
C LYS A 404 -5.27 21.71 -5.53
N HIS A 405 -4.07 21.80 -4.95
CA HIS A 405 -3.09 20.74 -5.00
C HIS A 405 -3.51 19.51 -4.18
N LEU A 406 -3.80 19.67 -2.89
CA LEU A 406 -4.13 18.56 -1.99
C LEU A 406 -5.45 17.88 -2.36
N SER A 407 -6.47 18.62 -2.77
CA SER A 407 -7.75 18.00 -3.15
C SER A 407 -7.60 17.12 -4.39
N SER A 408 -6.77 17.53 -5.37
CA SER A 408 -6.45 16.69 -6.52
C SER A 408 -5.61 15.47 -6.12
N TYR A 409 -4.57 15.68 -5.33
CA TYR A 409 -3.63 14.63 -4.94
C TYR A 409 -4.26 13.56 -4.02
N LEU A 410 -5.13 13.99 -3.10
CA LEU A 410 -5.71 13.11 -2.07
C LEU A 410 -7.12 12.62 -2.42
N LYS A 411 -7.67 12.99 -3.59
CA LYS A 411 -9.04 12.65 -3.98
C LYS A 411 -9.32 11.15 -3.89
N GLU A 412 -8.45 10.33 -4.47
CA GLU A 412 -8.64 8.88 -4.50
C GLU A 412 -8.56 8.27 -3.11
N HIS A 413 -7.54 8.64 -2.32
CA HIS A 413 -7.41 8.17 -0.94
C HIS A 413 -8.62 8.58 -0.09
N ALA A 414 -9.14 9.79 -0.28
CA ALA A 414 -10.35 10.27 0.38
C ALA A 414 -11.58 9.46 -0.03
N ASP A 415 -11.78 9.26 -1.33
CA ASP A 415 -12.93 8.53 -1.89
C ASP A 415 -12.96 7.06 -1.46
N GLN A 416 -11.80 6.44 -1.32
CA GLN A 416 -11.67 5.05 -0.85
C GLN A 416 -11.61 4.92 0.68
N GLY A 417 -11.71 6.03 1.42
CA GLY A 417 -11.69 6.03 2.89
C GLY A 417 -10.31 5.72 3.50
N ARG A 418 -9.25 5.88 2.72
CA ARG A 418 -7.83 5.65 3.04
C ARG A 418 -7.07 6.93 3.45
N LEU A 419 -7.77 8.05 3.63
CA LEU A 419 -7.19 9.29 4.15
C LEU A 419 -7.58 9.48 5.63
N ARG A 420 -6.61 9.88 6.46
CA ARG A 420 -6.88 10.44 7.80
C ARG A 420 -6.20 11.80 7.91
N ILE A 421 -6.94 12.80 8.39
CA ILE A 421 -6.45 14.18 8.52
C ILE A 421 -6.32 14.52 10.00
N TYR A 422 -5.13 14.96 10.38
CA TYR A 422 -4.77 15.41 11.71
C TYR A 422 -4.37 16.88 11.67
N SER A 423 -4.68 17.62 12.72
CA SER A 423 -4.29 19.02 12.81
C SER A 423 -3.97 19.40 14.24
N SER A 424 -3.01 20.31 14.39
CA SER A 424 -2.96 21.19 15.55
C SER A 424 -4.30 21.92 15.68
N LEU A 425 -4.78 22.12 16.92
CA LEU A 425 -6.02 22.83 17.21
C LEU A 425 -5.90 24.36 17.22
N PHE A 426 -4.71 24.93 17.01
CA PHE A 426 -4.58 26.37 16.77
C PHE A 426 -5.33 26.77 15.49
N TYR A 427 -6.07 27.88 15.55
CA TYR A 427 -7.01 28.36 14.55
C TYR A 427 -6.40 28.39 13.14
N ARG A 428 -5.19 28.96 13.00
CA ARG A 428 -4.46 29.05 11.72
C ARG A 428 -4.24 27.71 11.01
N CYS A 429 -4.04 26.61 11.74
CA CYS A 429 -3.86 25.29 11.12
C CYS A 429 -5.18 24.78 10.54
N LEU A 430 -6.26 24.90 11.31
CA LEU A 430 -7.61 24.53 10.86
C LEU A 430 -8.10 25.43 9.71
N GLU A 431 -7.78 26.72 9.76
CA GLU A 431 -8.06 27.67 8.69
C GLU A 431 -7.30 27.33 7.40
N THR A 432 -6.03 26.93 7.52
CA THR A 432 -5.22 26.46 6.37
C THR A 432 -5.83 25.20 5.73
N LEU A 433 -6.33 24.27 6.55
CA LEU A 433 -6.97 23.04 6.06
C LEU A 433 -8.37 23.28 5.47
N ARG A 434 -9.08 24.33 5.89
CA ARG A 434 -10.48 24.58 5.54
C ARG A 434 -10.79 24.42 4.05
N PRO A 435 -10.10 25.09 3.11
CA PRO A 435 -10.42 24.93 1.68
C PRO A 435 -10.14 23.51 1.18
N SER A 436 -9.08 22.85 1.67
CA SER A 436 -8.73 21.47 1.28
C SER A 436 -9.78 20.47 1.75
N VAL A 437 -10.21 20.57 3.01
CA VAL A 437 -11.20 19.67 3.61
C VAL A 437 -12.56 19.85 2.95
N LEU A 438 -12.98 21.08 2.66
CA LEU A 438 -14.24 21.34 1.95
C LEU A 438 -14.20 20.75 0.54
N ALA A 439 -13.13 21.00 -0.23
CA ALA A 439 -12.97 20.46 -1.58
C ALA A 439 -12.97 18.92 -1.61
N LEU A 440 -12.30 18.27 -0.65
CA LEU A 440 -12.30 16.81 -0.54
C LEU A 440 -13.69 16.27 -0.17
N ARG A 441 -14.42 16.92 0.74
CA ARG A 441 -15.78 16.52 1.12
C ARG A 441 -16.76 16.67 -0.04
N ASP A 442 -16.65 17.75 -0.79
CA ASP A 442 -17.48 17.98 -1.98
C ASP A 442 -17.19 16.92 -3.06
N ALA A 443 -15.91 16.58 -3.27
CA ALA A 443 -15.50 15.54 -4.22
C ALA A 443 -16.01 14.13 -3.85
N VAL A 444 -16.19 13.85 -2.56
CA VAL A 444 -16.58 12.52 -2.03
C VAL A 444 -18.08 12.46 -1.66
N SER A 445 -18.85 13.55 -1.82
CA SER A 445 -20.26 13.61 -1.42
C SER A 445 -21.20 12.65 -2.19
N GLY A 446 -20.73 12.03 -3.29
CA GLY A 446 -21.43 10.95 -4.01
C GLY A 446 -20.96 9.54 -3.66
N SER A 447 -19.95 9.40 -2.80
CA SER A 447 -19.36 8.13 -2.37
C SER A 447 -20.26 7.41 -1.36
N SER A 448 -20.23 6.08 -1.36
CA SER A 448 -20.89 5.25 -0.34
C SER A 448 -20.23 5.38 1.04
N LEU A 449 -19.04 5.96 1.11
CA LEU A 449 -18.30 6.22 2.34
C LEU A 449 -18.74 7.56 2.96
N GLY A 450 -19.42 7.50 4.11
CA GLY A 450 -19.97 8.67 4.77
C GLY A 450 -18.92 9.75 5.10
N LEU A 451 -19.37 11.03 5.08
CA LEU A 451 -18.55 12.23 5.38
C LEU A 451 -17.86 12.22 6.75
N ASP A 452 -18.24 11.29 7.63
CA ASP A 452 -17.62 11.05 8.93
C ASP A 452 -16.16 10.58 8.82
N LYS A 453 -15.76 9.98 7.68
CA LYS A 453 -14.37 9.55 7.45
C LYS A 453 -13.42 10.67 7.02
N LEU A 454 -13.96 11.85 6.67
CA LEU A 454 -13.20 13.07 6.34
C LEU A 454 -13.29 14.13 7.44
N GLN A 455 -13.50 13.69 8.69
CA GLN A 455 -13.35 14.58 9.84
C GLN A 455 -11.86 14.80 10.14
N VAL A 456 -11.53 15.96 10.71
CA VAL A 456 -10.16 16.31 11.09
C VAL A 456 -9.98 16.04 12.59
N ARG A 457 -9.03 15.15 12.89
CA ARG A 457 -8.65 14.76 14.25
C ARG A 457 -7.72 15.82 14.85
N GLY A 458 -8.13 16.43 15.97
CA GLY A 458 -7.32 17.42 16.67
C GLY A 458 -6.22 16.76 17.49
N GLU A 459 -4.98 16.72 17.02
CA GLU A 459 -3.85 16.13 17.76
C GLU A 459 -2.97 17.23 18.37
N THR A 460 -3.05 17.38 19.69
CA THR A 460 -2.28 18.40 20.43
C THR A 460 -0.80 18.06 20.56
N GLY A 461 -0.42 16.80 20.39
CA GLY A 461 0.95 16.31 20.40
C GLY A 461 1.79 16.79 19.21
N VAL A 462 1.15 17.24 18.13
CA VAL A 462 1.78 17.97 17.01
C VAL A 462 1.45 19.46 17.05
N GLY A 463 1.05 19.99 18.21
CA GLY A 463 0.75 21.40 18.44
C GLY A 463 1.98 22.30 18.42
N GLU A 464 1.72 23.61 18.50
CA GLU A 464 2.74 24.67 18.51
C GLU A 464 3.80 24.44 19.60
N TRP A 465 5.02 24.88 19.32
CA TRP A 465 6.08 24.89 20.31
C TRP A 465 6.12 26.23 21.02
N PHE A 466 5.91 26.19 22.34
CA PHE A 466 6.27 27.28 23.22
C PHE A 466 7.50 26.90 24.02
N GLY A 467 8.47 27.81 24.03
CA GLY A 467 9.64 27.71 24.88
C GLY A 467 9.31 27.52 26.35
N ARG A 468 10.17 26.82 27.07
CA ARG A 468 10.05 26.68 28.52
C ARG A 468 10.00 28.06 29.19
N ALA A 469 9.01 28.29 30.04
CA ALA A 469 8.75 29.55 30.71
C ALA A 469 8.33 29.36 32.16
N TRP A 470 8.43 30.41 32.97
CA TRP A 470 7.98 30.40 34.37
C TRP A 470 6.46 30.52 34.50
N PHE A 471 5.78 31.03 33.45
CA PHE A 471 4.34 31.19 33.33
C PHE A 471 3.68 30.06 32.51
N VAL A 472 2.35 30.01 32.52
CA VAL A 472 1.57 29.01 31.77
C VAL A 472 1.46 29.44 30.31
N GLN A 473 1.79 28.52 29.41
CA GLN A 473 1.75 28.77 27.98
C GLN A 473 0.33 28.69 27.40
N PRO A 474 0.04 29.43 26.31
CA PRO A 474 -1.24 29.39 25.63
C PRO A 474 -1.62 27.97 25.20
N ARG A 475 -2.92 27.65 25.28
CA ARG A 475 -3.49 26.40 24.78
C ARG A 475 -4.60 26.71 23.78
N PRO A 476 -4.69 25.97 22.66
CA PRO A 476 -5.78 26.16 21.72
C PRO A 476 -7.12 25.81 22.38
N GLY A 477 -8.21 26.27 21.76
CA GLY A 477 -9.54 25.81 22.14
C GLY A 477 -9.71 24.30 21.95
N ASP A 478 -10.65 23.71 22.67
CA ASP A 478 -11.01 22.30 22.47
C ASP A 478 -11.80 22.09 21.17
N ALA A 479 -11.98 20.82 20.77
CA ALA A 479 -12.69 20.47 19.55
C ALA A 479 -14.13 21.03 19.54
N ALA A 480 -14.83 21.00 20.67
CA ALA A 480 -16.21 21.48 20.79
C ALA A 480 -16.31 23.00 20.57
N GLN A 481 -15.36 23.77 21.10
CA GLN A 481 -15.24 25.22 20.87
C GLN A 481 -14.94 25.51 19.40
N LEU A 482 -14.01 24.78 18.79
CA LEU A 482 -13.54 25.03 17.43
C LEU A 482 -14.54 24.59 16.35
N ARG A 483 -15.45 23.65 16.64
CA ARG A 483 -16.53 23.25 15.73
C ARG A 483 -17.47 24.40 15.33
N LYS A 484 -17.54 25.45 16.14
CA LYS A 484 -18.28 26.69 15.81
C LYS A 484 -17.71 27.38 14.56
N PHE A 485 -16.41 27.22 14.31
CA PHE A 485 -15.71 27.77 13.16
C PHE A 485 -15.47 26.71 12.08
N PHE A 486 -15.22 25.47 12.49
CA PHE A 486 -14.83 24.35 11.64
C PHE A 486 -15.68 23.10 11.93
N PRO A 487 -16.89 22.98 11.34
CA PRO A 487 -17.86 21.92 11.68
C PRO A 487 -17.39 20.48 11.42
N TRP A 488 -16.31 20.31 10.68
CA TRP A 488 -15.69 19.02 10.31
C TRP A 488 -14.61 18.55 11.29
N VAL A 489 -14.31 19.31 12.34
CA VAL A 489 -13.40 18.86 13.42
C VAL A 489 -14.06 17.70 14.19
N ASP A 490 -13.33 16.61 14.35
CA ASP A 490 -13.78 15.41 15.08
C ASP A 490 -13.79 15.68 16.59
N GLU A 491 -14.98 15.67 17.18
CA GLU A 491 -15.17 15.84 18.63
C GLU A 491 -14.94 14.54 19.41
N LYS A 492 -14.98 13.38 18.73
CA LYS A 492 -14.82 12.06 19.34
C LYS A 492 -13.35 11.66 19.45
N TYR A 493 -12.47 12.32 18.70
CA TYR A 493 -11.05 12.04 18.75
C TYR A 493 -10.42 12.61 20.01
N GLU A 494 -9.79 11.73 20.80
CA GLU A 494 -8.98 12.12 21.96
C GLU A 494 -7.51 12.27 21.55
N PRO A 495 -6.89 13.45 21.76
CA PRO A 495 -5.47 13.65 21.48
C PRO A 495 -4.58 12.68 22.26
N LYS A 496 -3.57 12.12 21.60
CA LYS A 496 -2.68 11.13 22.23
C LYS A 496 -1.71 11.77 23.23
N LEU A 497 -1.33 13.03 23.01
CA LEU A 497 -0.43 13.76 23.91
C LEU A 497 -0.82 15.22 24.04
N THR A 498 -0.63 15.76 25.24
CA THR A 498 -0.80 17.20 25.51
C THR A 498 0.55 17.84 25.82
N PRO A 499 0.92 18.96 25.18
CA PRO A 499 2.17 19.68 25.47
C PRO A 499 2.29 20.14 26.93
N ALA A 500 3.52 20.27 27.41
CA ALA A 500 3.78 20.73 28.76
C ALA A 500 3.22 22.15 28.98
N GLY A 501 2.47 22.35 30.07
CA GLY A 501 1.77 23.61 30.34
C GLY A 501 2.68 24.82 30.57
N LYS A 502 3.98 24.61 30.79
CA LYS A 502 4.99 25.67 30.95
C LYS A 502 5.98 25.73 29.78
N GLY A 503 5.64 25.12 28.64
CA GLY A 503 6.52 25.04 27.48
C GLY A 503 7.63 24.00 27.63
N GLU A 504 8.43 23.89 26.58
CA GLU A 504 9.35 22.77 26.33
C GLU A 504 10.70 23.28 25.83
N LYS A 505 11.79 22.61 26.21
CA LYS A 505 13.09 22.73 25.54
C LYS A 505 13.02 22.09 24.15
N ILE A 506 14.00 22.41 23.28
CA ILE A 506 14.06 21.86 21.91
C ILE A 506 14.03 20.33 21.92
N HIS A 507 14.83 19.66 22.76
CA HIS A 507 14.82 18.19 22.82
C HIS A 507 13.49 17.64 23.35
N GLU A 508 12.87 18.28 24.35
CA GLU A 508 11.57 17.88 24.91
C GLU A 508 10.45 17.98 23.84
N LEU A 509 10.49 19.02 22.98
CA LEU A 509 9.61 19.13 21.81
C LEU A 509 9.78 17.93 20.87
N HIS A 510 11.03 17.57 20.55
CA HIS A 510 11.31 16.45 19.66
C HIS A 510 10.77 15.13 20.24
N ASP A 511 10.94 14.89 21.54
CA ASP A 511 10.39 13.71 22.23
C ASP A 511 8.87 13.67 22.19
N ARG A 512 8.22 14.80 22.48
CA ARG A 512 6.76 14.90 22.39
C ARG A 512 6.27 14.56 20.98
N VAL A 513 6.85 15.18 19.96
CA VAL A 513 6.43 15.00 18.57
C VAL A 513 6.68 13.57 18.09
N ALA A 514 7.85 13.00 18.42
CA ALA A 514 8.17 11.61 18.10
C ALA A 514 7.16 10.64 18.73
N LYS A 515 6.85 10.82 20.02
CA LYS A 515 5.87 9.98 20.72
C LYS A 515 4.45 10.18 20.18
N ALA A 516 4.06 11.41 19.85
CA ALA A 516 2.75 11.71 19.27
C ALA A 516 2.57 11.01 17.92
N LEU A 517 3.55 11.14 17.02
CA LEU A 517 3.51 10.50 15.71
C LEU A 517 3.45 8.98 15.83
N ALA A 518 4.30 8.39 16.68
CA ALA A 518 4.29 6.95 16.92
C ALA A 518 2.92 6.43 17.36
N LEU A 519 2.30 7.08 18.36
CA LEU A 519 0.99 6.71 18.88
C LEU A 519 -0.12 6.89 17.84
N VAL A 520 -0.06 7.95 17.03
CA VAL A 520 -1.04 8.18 15.96
C VAL A 520 -0.91 7.13 14.86
N ILE A 521 0.30 6.81 14.43
CA ILE A 521 0.55 5.80 13.39
C ILE A 521 0.09 4.42 13.88
N GLU A 522 0.40 4.07 15.13
CA GLU A 522 -0.06 2.82 15.77
C GLU A 522 -1.59 2.76 15.85
N ASP A 523 -2.24 3.83 16.26
CA ASP A 523 -3.70 3.91 16.37
C ASP A 523 -4.39 3.71 15.01
N VAL A 524 -3.83 4.29 13.93
CA VAL A 524 -4.37 4.12 12.58
C VAL A 524 -4.09 2.73 12.04
N ASP A 525 -2.89 2.19 12.26
CA ASP A 525 -2.59 0.82 11.86
C ASP A 525 -3.57 -0.17 12.52
N ASN A 526 -3.81 -0.01 13.82
CA ASN A 526 -4.77 -0.81 14.57
C ASN A 526 -6.22 -0.57 14.12
N GLU A 527 -6.61 0.67 13.81
CA GLU A 527 -7.95 1.02 13.29
C GLU A 527 -8.24 0.25 12.00
N PHE A 528 -7.30 0.24 11.06
CA PHE A 528 -7.48 -0.43 9.77
C PHE A 528 -7.37 -1.95 9.89
N ALA A 529 -6.45 -2.46 10.71
CA ALA A 529 -6.37 -3.89 11.01
C ALA A 529 -7.69 -4.42 11.62
N ALA A 530 -8.23 -3.75 12.64
CA ALA A 530 -9.48 -4.13 13.29
C ALA A 530 -10.70 -4.04 12.35
N ALA A 531 -10.65 -3.18 11.33
CA ALA A 531 -11.69 -3.06 10.31
C ALA A 531 -11.57 -4.11 9.19
N GLY A 532 -10.59 -5.02 9.24
CA GLY A 532 -10.30 -5.95 8.15
C GLY A 532 -9.75 -5.26 6.89
N LYS A 533 -9.19 -4.06 7.05
CA LYS A 533 -8.63 -3.20 6.00
C LYS A 533 -7.15 -2.91 6.19
N GLY A 534 -6.44 -3.75 6.96
CA GLY A 534 -5.00 -3.61 7.20
C GLY A 534 -4.14 -3.76 5.95
N ASP A 535 -4.78 -4.15 4.84
CA ASP A 535 -4.23 -4.31 3.51
C ASP A 535 -4.24 -3.04 2.65
N GLN A 536 -4.87 -1.96 3.12
CA GLN A 536 -5.04 -0.73 2.36
C GLN A 536 -3.92 0.27 2.62
N ASP A 537 -3.41 0.90 1.56
CA ASP A 537 -2.47 2.00 1.66
C ASP A 537 -3.15 3.27 2.21
N VAL A 538 -2.87 3.61 3.46
CA VAL A 538 -3.39 4.76 4.17
C VAL A 538 -2.41 5.92 4.14
N THR A 539 -2.94 7.10 3.79
CA THR A 539 -2.22 8.37 3.87
C THR A 539 -2.69 9.16 5.09
N LEU A 540 -1.73 9.66 5.88
CA LEU A 540 -1.98 10.66 6.92
C LEU A 540 -1.62 12.04 6.39
N LEU A 541 -2.48 13.03 6.61
CA LEU A 541 -2.18 14.45 6.41
C LEU A 541 -2.15 15.15 7.77
N PHE A 542 -1.02 15.75 8.14
CA PHE A 542 -0.89 16.58 9.33
C PHE A 542 -0.77 18.06 8.95
N CYS A 543 -1.56 18.93 9.57
CA CYS A 543 -1.33 20.38 9.55
C CYS A 543 -0.78 20.88 10.89
N SER A 544 0.38 21.52 10.88
CA SER A 544 1.11 21.91 12.09
C SER A 544 1.93 23.21 11.89
N HIS A 545 2.87 23.47 12.80
CA HIS A 545 3.69 24.68 12.92
C HIS A 545 5.14 24.39 12.61
N ALA A 546 5.93 25.45 12.39
CA ALA A 546 7.29 25.31 11.89
C ALA A 546 8.17 24.33 12.71
N ALA A 547 8.27 24.56 14.02
CA ALA A 547 9.10 23.76 14.90
C ALA A 547 8.64 22.30 14.98
N ALA A 548 7.33 22.07 15.04
CA ALA A 548 6.75 20.73 15.07
C ALA A 548 6.93 19.97 13.75
N ILE A 549 6.90 20.65 12.59
CA ILE A 549 7.15 20.04 11.28
C ILE A 549 8.61 19.59 11.15
N ILE A 550 9.58 20.43 11.54
CA ILE A 550 11.00 20.05 11.53
C ILE A 550 11.26 18.92 12.51
N ALA A 551 10.73 19.02 13.74
CA ALA A 551 10.83 17.95 14.73
C ALA A 551 10.19 16.63 14.22
N SER A 552 9.09 16.71 13.46
CA SER A 552 8.46 15.55 12.84
C SER A 552 9.37 14.90 11.78
N GLY A 553 10.01 15.70 10.92
CA GLY A 553 10.95 15.18 9.93
C GLY A 553 12.12 14.42 10.57
N ARG A 554 12.69 15.00 11.62
CA ARG A 554 13.74 14.37 12.44
C ARG A 554 13.24 13.10 13.14
N ALA A 555 12.04 13.13 13.72
CA ALA A 555 11.42 11.98 14.39
C ALA A 555 11.11 10.81 13.44
N LEU A 556 10.58 11.10 12.26
CA LEU A 556 10.22 10.08 11.27
C LEU A 556 11.46 9.44 10.65
N THR A 557 12.52 10.20 10.42
CA THR A 557 13.73 9.70 9.74
C THR A 557 14.79 9.16 10.69
N GLY A 558 14.74 9.53 11.98
CA GLY A 558 15.83 9.30 12.93
C GLY A 558 17.02 10.25 12.73
N ASN A 559 16.98 11.12 11.72
CA ASN A 559 18.07 12.04 11.43
C ASN A 559 17.94 13.27 12.33
N VAL A 560 18.58 13.22 13.50
CA VAL A 560 18.70 14.37 14.40
C VAL A 560 20.13 14.91 14.31
N PRO A 561 20.35 16.17 13.90
CA PRO A 561 21.68 16.74 13.87
C PRO A 561 22.24 16.92 15.29
N ALA A 562 23.57 16.90 15.42
CA ALA A 562 24.22 17.11 16.72
C ALA A 562 23.99 18.54 17.23
N ASP A 563 23.97 19.51 16.31
CA ASP A 563 23.54 20.88 16.56
C ASP A 563 22.13 21.09 15.99
N TYR A 564 21.20 21.51 16.85
CA TYR A 564 19.81 21.71 16.44
C TYR A 564 19.65 22.84 15.42
N ASP A 565 20.62 23.75 15.32
CA ASP A 565 20.62 24.89 14.41
C ASP A 565 20.91 24.51 12.95
N GLU A 566 21.39 23.29 12.71
CA GLU A 566 21.59 22.76 11.38
C GLU A 566 20.30 22.78 10.56
N ILE A 567 20.41 23.27 9.32
CA ILE A 567 19.31 23.33 8.37
C ILE A 567 19.23 22.00 7.63
N ASP A 568 18.23 21.20 7.98
CA ASP A 568 18.00 19.85 7.45
C ASP A 568 16.62 19.71 6.79
N PHE A 569 15.56 19.91 7.56
CA PHE A 569 14.18 19.89 7.08
C PHE A 569 13.71 21.32 6.81
N GLY A 570 13.38 21.60 5.56
CA GLY A 570 12.80 22.87 5.15
C GLY A 570 11.45 23.10 5.82
N CYS A 571 11.07 24.36 5.98
CA CYS A 571 9.78 24.67 6.59
C CYS A 571 9.26 26.04 6.16
N PHE A 572 8.69 26.14 4.96
CA PHE A 572 8.05 27.34 4.42
C PHE A 572 6.56 27.37 4.75
N THR A 573 5.93 28.56 4.79
CA THR A 573 4.47 28.66 4.99
C THR A 573 3.72 27.95 3.87
N SER A 574 2.72 27.14 4.23
CA SER A 574 2.04 26.21 3.31
C SER A 574 2.97 25.21 2.58
N GLY A 575 4.21 25.02 3.03
CA GLY A 575 5.11 24.00 2.49
C GLY A 575 4.64 22.59 2.85
N ILE A 576 4.77 21.66 1.90
CA ILE A 576 4.38 20.25 2.06
C ILE A 576 5.62 19.36 2.07
N SER A 577 5.76 18.55 3.11
CA SER A 577 6.76 17.47 3.13
C SER A 577 6.07 16.11 3.02
N LYS A 578 6.68 15.18 2.29
CA LYS A 578 6.15 13.82 2.04
C LYS A 578 7.13 12.78 2.59
N TYR A 579 6.61 11.87 3.39
CA TYR A 579 7.34 10.75 3.97
C TYR A 579 6.70 9.43 3.58
N VAL A 580 7.53 8.45 3.21
CA VAL A 580 7.11 7.09 2.86
C VAL A 580 7.70 6.11 3.87
N ARG A 581 6.88 5.21 4.40
CA ARG A 581 7.29 4.28 5.46
C ARG A 581 8.26 3.23 4.95
N LYS A 582 9.37 3.01 5.67
CA LYS A 582 10.35 1.97 5.34
C LYS A 582 9.86 0.59 5.78
N LYS A 583 9.46 0.46 7.04
CA LYS A 583 8.99 -0.80 7.64
C LYS A 583 7.90 -0.57 8.69
N VAL A 584 7.06 -1.58 8.90
CA VAL A 584 6.21 -1.70 10.09
C VAL A 584 7.08 -2.28 11.21
N PRO A 585 6.97 -1.77 12.46
CA PRO A 585 7.47 -2.46 13.63
C PRO A 585 6.92 -3.88 13.68
N ALA A 586 7.76 -4.87 13.98
CA ALA A 586 7.28 -6.25 14.10
C ALA A 586 6.34 -6.43 15.31
N ALA A 587 5.64 -7.56 15.39
CA ALA A 587 4.84 -7.94 16.54
C ALA A 587 5.54 -7.71 17.88
N GLY A 588 4.97 -6.86 18.73
CA GLY A 588 5.53 -6.54 20.05
C GLY A 588 6.74 -5.61 20.03
N GLU A 589 7.20 -5.13 18.87
CA GLU A 589 8.10 -3.98 18.80
C GLU A 589 7.30 -2.70 19.00
N ALA A 590 7.79 -1.84 19.89
CA ALA A 590 7.14 -0.57 20.15
C ALA A 590 7.30 0.37 18.94
N TYR A 591 6.21 1.04 18.57
CA TYR A 591 6.23 2.12 17.58
C TYR A 591 7.08 3.32 18.04
N PHE A 592 7.26 3.44 19.36
CA PHE A 592 8.08 4.45 20.00
C PHE A 592 9.14 3.80 20.89
N SER A 593 10.37 4.29 20.80
CA SER A 593 11.46 3.99 21.73
C SER A 593 12.00 5.31 22.27
N ASP A 594 12.39 5.35 23.55
CA ASP A 594 13.06 6.53 24.12
C ASP A 594 14.39 6.83 23.38
N ASP A 595 14.97 5.82 22.72
CA ASP A 595 16.19 5.93 21.93
C ASP A 595 15.93 6.20 20.43
N TRP A 596 14.75 6.74 20.07
CA TRP A 596 14.33 6.95 18.67
C TRP A 596 15.31 7.82 17.85
N ARG A 597 16.13 8.64 18.52
CA ARG A 597 17.14 9.51 17.88
C ARG A 597 18.35 8.75 17.35
N ASN A 598 18.63 7.59 17.92
CA ASN A 598 19.73 6.71 17.52
C ASN A 598 19.24 5.52 16.69
N SER A 599 17.94 5.46 16.37
CA SER A 599 17.34 4.45 15.51
C SER A 599 16.97 5.02 14.14
N GLU A 600 16.33 4.23 13.29
CA GLU A 600 15.86 4.67 11.96
C GLU A 600 14.64 5.63 11.99
N GLY A 601 14.32 6.20 13.16
CA GLY A 601 13.10 6.97 13.41
C GLY A 601 11.93 6.15 13.97
N VAL A 602 10.81 6.83 14.23
CA VAL A 602 9.62 6.23 14.86
C VAL A 602 8.83 5.33 13.90
N ALA A 603 8.08 4.39 14.48
CA ALA A 603 7.17 3.49 13.77
C ALA A 603 7.81 2.73 12.59
N GLY A 604 9.08 2.34 12.75
CA GLY A 604 9.85 1.62 11.75
C GLY A 604 10.59 2.50 10.74
N GLY A 605 10.54 3.83 10.90
CA GLY A 605 11.36 4.74 10.10
C GLY A 605 10.79 5.06 8.72
N TRP A 606 11.19 6.22 8.21
CA TRP A 606 10.59 6.84 7.04
C TRP A 606 11.63 7.47 6.11
N ASP A 607 11.33 7.47 4.81
CA ASP A 607 12.07 8.21 3.79
C ASP A 607 11.40 9.55 3.50
N CYS A 608 12.14 10.64 3.60
CA CYS A 608 11.68 11.95 3.14
C CYS A 608 11.78 12.03 1.60
N LYS A 609 10.64 12.03 0.91
CA LYS A 609 10.55 12.12 -0.56
C LYS A 609 10.35 13.55 -1.06
N LEU A 610 9.67 14.39 -0.27
CA LEU A 610 9.52 15.83 -0.52
C LEU A 610 9.83 16.59 0.77
N ASN A 611 10.63 17.64 0.69
CA ASN A 611 11.06 18.43 1.84
C ASN A 611 10.59 19.88 1.69
N SER A 612 9.46 20.20 2.35
CA SER A 612 8.80 21.51 2.31
C SER A 612 8.63 22.08 0.90
N ASP A 613 8.09 21.28 -0.01
CA ASP A 613 7.77 21.70 -1.37
C ASP A 613 6.72 22.83 -1.37
N THR A 614 7.00 23.86 -2.17
CA THR A 614 6.11 25.01 -2.39
C THR A 614 5.85 25.22 -3.89
N SER A 615 6.05 24.20 -4.72
CA SER A 615 5.88 24.30 -6.18
C SER A 615 4.44 24.60 -6.59
N HIS A 616 3.49 24.23 -5.72
CA HIS A 616 2.07 24.52 -5.86
C HIS A 616 1.68 25.97 -5.50
N LEU A 617 2.60 26.74 -4.90
CA LEU A 617 2.36 28.12 -4.48
C LEU A 617 2.88 29.11 -5.54
N SER A 618 2.00 29.98 -6.03
CA SER A 618 2.33 31.05 -6.98
C SER A 618 3.38 32.02 -6.43
N GLY A 619 3.34 32.26 -5.12
CA GLY A 619 4.28 33.11 -4.39
C GLY A 619 5.62 32.43 -4.03
N GLY A 620 5.80 31.16 -4.37
CA GLY A 620 7.00 30.38 -4.05
C GLY A 620 7.25 30.22 -2.53
N PRO A 621 8.49 29.88 -2.13
CA PRO A 621 8.85 29.69 -0.73
C PRO A 621 8.84 31.01 0.03
N GLN A 622 8.10 31.07 1.14
CA GLN A 622 7.96 32.25 1.99
C GLN A 622 8.12 31.90 3.47
N ASN A 623 8.64 32.85 4.25
CA ASN A 623 8.74 32.79 5.72
C ASN A 623 9.33 31.47 6.25
N GLY A 624 10.40 31.00 5.60
CA GLY A 624 11.17 29.83 6.02
C GLY A 624 11.65 29.94 7.46
N TRP A 625 11.69 28.83 8.17
CA TRP A 625 12.07 28.78 9.58
C TRP A 625 12.96 27.58 9.85
N HIS A 626 13.90 27.73 10.78
CA HIS A 626 14.73 26.67 11.33
C HIS A 626 15.00 26.96 12.83
N PHE A 627 15.43 25.95 13.59
CA PHE A 627 15.82 26.16 14.98
C PHE A 627 17.05 27.07 15.08
N GLN A 628 17.10 27.87 16.14
CA GLN A 628 18.25 28.70 16.50
C GLN A 628 18.48 28.55 18.01
N GLY A 629 19.73 28.38 18.45
CA GLY A 629 20.08 27.96 19.81
C GLY A 629 19.61 28.93 20.89
N ASP A 630 19.48 30.22 20.56
CA ASP A 630 18.92 31.26 21.44
C ASP A 630 17.43 31.05 21.77
N GLN A 631 16.73 30.21 20.99
CA GLN A 631 15.36 29.79 21.23
C GLN A 631 15.27 28.58 22.18
N ALA A 632 16.36 28.16 22.84
CA ALA A 632 16.28 27.19 23.94
C ALA A 632 15.59 27.76 25.20
N PHE A 633 15.37 29.08 25.26
CA PHE A 633 14.61 29.81 26.29
C PHE A 633 15.04 29.56 27.74
N ASP A 634 16.32 29.24 27.97
CA ASP A 634 16.89 29.13 29.32
C ASP A 634 16.97 30.49 30.06
N SER A 635 16.63 31.60 29.39
CA SER A 635 16.83 32.98 29.87
C SER A 635 15.58 33.66 30.49
N TYR A 636 14.41 32.99 30.56
CA TYR A 636 13.25 33.53 31.29
C TYR A 636 13.39 33.37 32.82
N GLU A 637 14.56 33.68 33.37
CA GLU A 637 14.66 33.89 34.81
C GLU A 637 13.82 35.12 35.19
N ALA A 638 13.07 35.03 36.30
CA ALA A 638 12.27 36.13 36.80
C ALA A 638 13.14 37.39 36.89
N ALA A 639 12.67 38.49 36.33
CA ALA A 639 13.37 39.78 36.23
C ALA A 639 13.71 40.46 37.57
N SER A 640 13.83 39.71 38.68
CA SER A 640 14.18 40.25 40.01
C SER A 640 15.60 39.94 40.48
N LYS A 641 16.47 39.29 39.68
CA LYS A 641 17.83 38.96 40.15
C LYS A 641 19.01 39.24 39.22
N MET A 642 18.83 39.93 38.10
CA MET A 642 19.97 40.52 37.38
C MET A 642 19.92 42.04 37.52
N GLY A 643 20.52 42.52 38.61
CA GLY A 643 20.99 43.91 38.63
C GLY A 643 21.96 44.10 37.46
N VAL A 644 21.78 45.20 36.73
CA VAL A 644 22.70 45.61 35.67
C VAL A 644 24.11 45.62 36.25
N THR A 645 24.97 44.73 35.76
CA THR A 645 26.40 44.84 36.06
C THR A 645 26.96 45.77 34.99
N GLU A 646 27.00 47.07 35.30
CA GLU A 646 27.77 48.00 34.47
C GLU A 646 29.24 47.59 34.50
N LEU A 647 29.87 47.58 33.34
CA LEU A 647 31.32 47.56 33.15
C LEU A 647 31.93 48.89 33.60
N SER A 648 31.72 49.28 34.86
CA SER A 648 32.57 50.27 35.52
C SER A 648 32.62 49.94 37.01
N GLY A 649 33.83 49.60 37.46
CA GLY A 649 34.06 49.20 38.84
C GLY A 649 33.88 50.37 39.78
N SER A 650 32.72 50.46 40.43
CA SER A 650 32.56 51.09 41.74
C SER A 650 31.16 50.81 42.29
N ARG A 651 31.09 50.04 43.38
CA ARG A 651 29.90 49.92 44.22
C ARG A 651 29.89 51.04 45.26
N ALA A 652 28.77 51.74 45.41
CA ALA A 652 28.35 52.38 46.66
C ALA A 652 26.86 52.80 46.58
N PRO A 653 26.19 52.92 47.72
CA PRO A 653 25.74 51.89 48.66
C PRO A 653 24.37 51.31 48.30
#